data_AF-A0A1F8LHC5-F1
#
_entry.id   AF-A0A1F8LHC5-F1
#
_cell.length_a   1.000
_cell.length_b   1.000
_cell.length_c   1.000
_cell.angle_alpha   90.00
_cell.angle_beta   90.00
_cell.angle_gamma   90.00
#
_symmetry.space_group_name_H-M   'P 1'
#
loop_
_entity.id
_entity.type
_entity.pdbx_description
1 polymer ?
#
loop_
_entity_poly.entity_id
_entity_poly.type
_entity_poly.pdbx_seq_one_letter_code
_entity_poly.pdbx_strand_id
1 'polypeptide(L)'
;MTLKRAFWVVGLLGLVPLAIAAYVRLTSGHEQAAYGSIVPWGLWVAQYIYFIGLSAGAFLLSSLVYVFGVSRFEPIGRLAVFTAIVSLLLALFTIWMDIGHMERFIYVFVYPNFLSPMAWMIWLYTAYFILLVVEFWLLMRRDLAVARTLPGWRGTLSTILSLGSRDGSDASLVRDMRIVRIVAAIGVPLAIMFHGGVGALFGVLASRPYWHSGLYPLIFLISALASGGALLTVASAIFQEGWRAHREMILSLGRVVLGLLLLDALFQSSEILVGLYGNVPDYVRSLQLALSGPYWWVFWGIQLGIGFAVPVVLLASPLRRDPRWVTAACAAVVVGFIGVRLNIVIPGLSAEEIAGLTRAVDDPRVTSEYFPSLSEWLMSFGVGGLGLTLFGLGEVFLPLSHHLPAPLPQHQTLMERVLPAPLQPRPAGVGVLTNRRRFVTTALAVGGAAAATTLAGVTVGLRPQVLLRPASSDRARRYGRDAGEWIASCCNACGGQCGILVHVVEGKAVKIEPNPWNPNNYSNISSDFFADYDPAIGVRQGAAICPKGNAGIAGLYDPDRVQRPMKRTNPKKGRDEDPGWVEIGWDQAITEIADRFRPLRESGHPEELLWWSEDHSFTHPQQDFCALFGTPNYSNHSNLCDVERKASFKMAMGDERPLADFVESKYILLFGWNPTSALKWIHLARIITAGIERGARMVVVDPYLSDTAAKAHEWVRIRPATDGALALAMAHVIIRDELYDHDFVANWTAGFDEYRQLVADNTPEWAEGITTVPARTIERLAREFATTRPALADVWSGPGQHTNGVQGGRAIALLNALAGTLDRPGGMIIPDKRGSKWSQAEPETPVTAERFDGLKDLPFGHSSGVYGRGFQRLLDGSGPYQPKAGVCVFQNLVMSGPGSSKIAEALAKLETFVVVDTHESETARFADYLVPGTHYLERYDVNSHWVTWSALGLRQP
;
A
#
# COMPACT_ATOMS: atom_id res chain seq x y z
N MET A 1 -45.74 -17.62 -3.98
CA MET A 1 -44.73 -17.71 -2.91
C MET A 1 -44.97 -16.57 -1.92
N THR A 2 -45.07 -16.81 -0.61
CA THR A 2 -45.19 -15.68 0.34
C THR A 2 -43.87 -14.90 0.36
N LEU A 3 -43.92 -13.58 0.56
CA LEU A 3 -42.72 -12.71 0.56
C LEU A 3 -41.65 -13.21 1.54
N LYS A 4 -42.08 -13.76 2.69
CA LYS A 4 -41.21 -14.44 3.67
C LYS A 4 -40.52 -15.70 3.13
N ARG A 5 -41.21 -16.52 2.33
CA ARG A 5 -40.58 -17.70 1.68
C ARG A 5 -39.55 -17.27 0.63
N ALA A 6 -39.85 -16.23 -0.15
CA ALA A 6 -38.88 -15.65 -1.09
C ALA A 6 -37.63 -15.12 -0.38
N PHE A 7 -37.83 -14.40 0.73
CA PHE A 7 -36.76 -13.90 1.56
C PHE A 7 -35.82 -15.02 2.06
N TRP A 8 -36.36 -16.10 2.63
CA TRP A 8 -35.57 -17.24 3.10
C TRP A 8 -34.84 -17.98 1.98
N VAL A 9 -35.50 -18.18 0.83
CA VAL A 9 -34.88 -18.85 -0.33
C VAL A 9 -33.71 -18.03 -0.84
N VAL A 10 -33.85 -16.71 -1.00
CA VAL A 10 -32.75 -15.85 -1.46
C VAL A 10 -31.62 -15.80 -0.44
N GLY A 11 -31.92 -15.70 0.85
CA GLY A 11 -30.91 -15.71 1.91
C GLY A 11 -30.07 -16.99 1.93
N LEU A 12 -30.73 -18.15 1.93
CA LEU A 12 -30.05 -19.44 1.96
C LEU A 12 -29.27 -19.74 0.67
N LEU A 13 -29.82 -19.38 -0.50
CA LEU A 13 -29.10 -19.50 -1.77
C LEU A 13 -27.86 -18.61 -1.80
N GLY A 14 -27.90 -17.43 -1.17
CA GLY A 14 -26.74 -16.54 -1.04
C GLY A 14 -25.62 -17.07 -0.16
N LEU A 15 -25.86 -18.06 0.71
CA LEU A 15 -24.77 -18.68 1.49
C LEU A 15 -23.82 -19.53 0.64
N VAL A 16 -24.28 -20.03 -0.51
CA VAL A 16 -23.46 -20.81 -1.44
C VAL A 16 -22.33 -19.96 -2.06
N PRO A 17 -22.60 -18.82 -2.73
CA PRO A 17 -21.52 -17.97 -3.24
C PRO A 17 -20.63 -17.40 -2.13
N LEU A 18 -21.18 -17.17 -0.92
CA LEU A 18 -20.36 -16.77 0.24
C LEU A 18 -19.35 -17.84 0.62
N ALA A 19 -19.78 -19.10 0.74
CA ALA A 19 -18.90 -20.22 1.10
C ALA A 19 -17.80 -20.42 0.05
N ILE A 20 -18.15 -20.30 -1.25
CA ILE A 20 -17.19 -20.38 -2.36
C ILE A 20 -16.18 -19.23 -2.25
N ALA A 21 -16.65 -17.98 -2.13
CA ALA A 21 -15.77 -16.81 -2.07
C ALA A 21 -14.87 -16.84 -0.82
N ALA A 22 -15.40 -17.23 0.34
CA ALA A 22 -14.62 -17.38 1.57
C ALA A 22 -13.58 -18.50 1.44
N TYR A 23 -13.93 -19.64 0.85
CA TYR A 23 -12.98 -20.72 0.59
C TYR A 23 -11.84 -20.25 -0.31
N VAL A 24 -12.16 -19.64 -1.45
CA VAL A 24 -11.16 -19.08 -2.38
C VAL A 24 -10.29 -18.03 -1.67
N ARG A 25 -10.89 -17.11 -0.91
CA ARG A 25 -10.15 -16.08 -0.16
C ARG A 25 -9.19 -16.67 0.88
N LEU A 26 -9.59 -17.75 1.56
CA LEU A 26 -8.77 -18.41 2.58
C LEU A 26 -7.66 -19.29 1.99
N THR A 27 -7.84 -19.84 0.80
CA THR A 27 -6.84 -20.73 0.16
C THR A 27 -5.90 -20.01 -0.80
N SER A 28 -6.41 -19.07 -1.59
CA SER A 28 -5.65 -18.34 -2.62
C SER A 28 -5.29 -16.90 -2.23
N GLY A 29 -5.62 -16.49 -1.00
CA GLY A 29 -5.36 -15.12 -0.58
C GLY A 29 -6.15 -14.11 -1.40
N HIS A 30 -5.47 -13.06 -1.87
CA HIS A 30 -6.06 -12.02 -2.73
C HIS A 30 -5.83 -12.24 -4.23
N GLU A 31 -5.36 -13.41 -4.65
CA GLU A 31 -5.02 -13.66 -6.06
C GLU A 31 -6.20 -13.38 -7.02
N GLN A 32 -7.43 -13.66 -6.59
CA GLN A 32 -8.63 -13.41 -7.39
C GLN A 32 -9.34 -12.07 -7.11
N ALA A 33 -8.75 -11.20 -6.28
CA ALA A 33 -9.20 -9.83 -6.16
C ALA A 33 -8.76 -9.03 -7.40
N ALA A 34 -9.52 -8.01 -7.81
CA ALA A 34 -9.22 -7.21 -9.00
C ALA A 34 -8.04 -6.23 -8.82
N TYR A 35 -6.95 -6.67 -8.17
CA TYR A 35 -5.73 -5.87 -7.95
C TYR A 35 -4.84 -5.73 -9.20
N GLY A 36 -5.23 -6.32 -10.32
CA GLY A 36 -4.69 -5.94 -11.63
C GLY A 36 -5.10 -4.51 -12.04
N SER A 37 -6.03 -3.88 -11.31
CA SER A 37 -6.40 -2.49 -11.50
C SER A 37 -5.67 -1.55 -10.53
N ILE A 38 -5.45 -0.30 -10.93
CA ILE A 38 -4.95 0.78 -10.05
C ILE A 38 -5.93 1.17 -8.93
N VAL A 39 -7.12 0.56 -8.89
CA VAL A 39 -8.15 0.78 -7.87
C VAL A 39 -8.01 -0.29 -6.78
N PRO A 40 -7.29 -0.02 -5.67
CA PRO A 40 -7.10 -1.00 -4.60
C PRO A 40 -8.36 -1.21 -3.76
N TRP A 41 -9.28 -0.24 -3.72
CA TRP A 41 -10.55 -0.36 -2.99
C TRP A 41 -11.67 -0.52 -4.01
N GLY A 42 -12.08 -1.77 -4.22
CA GLY A 42 -13.13 -2.13 -5.16
C GLY A 42 -14.52 -2.21 -4.51
N LEU A 43 -15.27 -3.23 -4.92
CA LEU A 43 -16.65 -3.47 -4.54
C LEU A 43 -16.79 -3.77 -3.04
N TRP A 44 -15.82 -4.46 -2.43
CA TRP A 44 -15.85 -4.81 -1.00
C TRP A 44 -15.84 -3.59 -0.09
N VAL A 45 -14.96 -2.63 -0.35
CA VAL A 45 -14.90 -1.39 0.45
C VAL A 45 -16.16 -0.55 0.24
N ALA A 46 -16.66 -0.44 -1.00
CA ALA A 46 -17.94 0.24 -1.27
C ALA A 46 -19.11 -0.42 -0.52
N GLN A 47 -19.13 -1.76 -0.47
CA GLN A 47 -20.14 -2.53 0.24
C GLN A 47 -20.05 -2.38 1.77
N TYR A 48 -18.83 -2.36 2.32
CA TYR A 48 -18.59 -2.07 3.74
C TYR A 48 -19.18 -0.71 4.14
N ILE A 49 -18.87 0.34 3.37
CA ILE A 49 -19.38 1.70 3.62
C ILE A 49 -20.91 1.75 3.51
N TYR A 50 -21.47 1.01 2.54
CA TYR A 50 -22.91 0.90 2.35
C TYR A 50 -23.61 0.29 3.58
N PHE A 51 -23.12 -0.85 4.09
CA PHE A 51 -23.70 -1.50 5.27
C PHE A 51 -23.55 -0.67 6.56
N ILE A 52 -22.45 0.08 6.69
CA ILE A 52 -22.29 1.07 7.75
C ILE A 52 -23.38 2.13 7.70
N GLY A 53 -23.66 2.67 6.50
CA GLY A 53 -24.74 3.65 6.31
C GLY A 53 -26.11 3.11 6.70
N LEU A 54 -26.42 1.89 6.27
CA LEU A 54 -27.66 1.21 6.64
C LEU A 54 -27.80 1.07 8.16
N SER A 55 -26.70 0.70 8.85
CA SER A 55 -26.69 0.54 10.30
C SER A 55 -26.97 1.86 11.02
N ALA A 56 -26.21 2.90 10.71
CA ALA A 56 -26.35 4.21 11.34
C ALA A 56 -27.74 4.82 11.08
N GLY A 57 -28.26 4.71 9.86
CA GLY A 57 -29.59 5.20 9.52
C GLY A 57 -30.72 4.48 10.26
N ALA A 58 -30.65 3.15 10.36
CA ALA A 58 -31.62 2.35 11.09
C ALA A 58 -31.66 2.71 12.59
N PHE A 59 -30.49 2.88 13.20
CA PHE A 59 -30.38 3.31 14.60
C PHE A 59 -30.85 4.75 14.83
N LEU A 60 -30.44 5.71 13.99
CA LEU A 60 -30.88 7.10 14.16
C LEU A 60 -32.41 7.23 14.05
N LEU A 61 -33.06 6.40 13.24
CA LEU A 61 -34.51 6.34 13.18
C LEU A 61 -35.14 5.68 14.41
N SER A 62 -34.49 4.71 15.07
CA SER A 62 -34.97 4.17 16.36
C SER A 62 -34.90 5.23 17.46
N SER A 63 -33.90 6.11 17.42
CA SER A 63 -33.74 7.19 18.40
C SER A 63 -34.93 8.17 18.42
N LEU A 64 -35.64 8.34 17.29
CA LEU A 64 -36.88 9.14 17.23
C LEU A 64 -37.94 8.62 18.20
N VAL A 65 -37.99 7.31 18.43
CA VAL A 65 -38.90 6.69 19.40
C VAL A 65 -38.38 6.91 20.82
N TYR A 66 -37.19 6.41 21.13
CA TYR A 66 -36.73 6.28 22.53
C TYR A 66 -36.16 7.56 23.13
N VAL A 67 -35.62 8.45 22.30
CA VAL A 67 -35.04 9.74 22.76
C VAL A 67 -36.07 10.86 22.62
N PHE A 68 -36.70 10.96 21.44
CA PHE A 68 -37.60 12.06 21.09
C PHE A 68 -39.10 11.78 21.31
N GLY A 69 -39.48 10.56 21.67
CA GLY A 69 -40.86 10.22 22.05
C GLY A 69 -41.86 10.17 20.89
N VAL A 70 -41.40 9.92 19.65
CA VAL A 70 -42.27 9.81 18.47
C VAL A 70 -43.01 8.47 18.49
N SER A 71 -44.17 8.43 19.15
CA SER A 71 -44.99 7.23 19.38
C SER A 71 -45.42 6.49 18.10
N ARG A 72 -45.49 7.20 16.96
CA ARG A 72 -45.85 6.61 15.66
C ARG A 72 -44.88 5.53 15.15
N PHE A 73 -43.63 5.54 15.63
CA PHE A 73 -42.60 4.57 15.23
C PHE A 73 -42.29 3.55 16.33
N GLU A 74 -43.01 3.56 17.46
CA GLU A 74 -42.82 2.62 18.57
C GLU A 74 -42.83 1.13 18.15
N PRO A 75 -43.71 0.66 17.25
CA PRO A 75 -43.76 -0.75 16.85
C PRO A 75 -42.48 -1.29 16.19
N ILE A 76 -41.64 -0.41 15.63
CA ILE A 76 -40.42 -0.81 14.91
C ILE A 76 -39.14 -0.55 15.69
N GLY A 77 -39.21 -0.02 16.91
CA GLY A 77 -38.03 0.36 17.68
C GLY A 77 -37.04 -0.80 17.89
N ARG A 78 -37.54 -2.01 18.23
CA ARG A 78 -36.71 -3.22 18.36
C ARG A 78 -36.13 -3.69 17.03
N LEU A 79 -36.97 -3.72 16.00
CA LEU A 79 -36.58 -4.12 14.66
C LEU A 79 -35.48 -3.20 14.12
N ALA A 80 -35.55 -1.90 14.45
CA ALA A 80 -34.59 -0.93 13.99
C ALA A 80 -33.19 -1.09 14.61
N VAL A 81 -33.11 -1.33 15.92
CA VAL A 81 -31.84 -1.64 16.59
C VAL A 81 -31.28 -2.98 16.09
N PHE A 82 -32.14 -3.99 15.89
CA PHE A 82 -31.71 -5.27 15.30
C PHE A 82 -31.18 -5.10 13.88
N THR A 83 -31.86 -4.31 13.04
CA THR A 83 -31.39 -3.96 11.70
C THR A 83 -30.03 -3.29 11.76
N ALA A 84 -29.83 -2.36 12.70
CA ALA A 84 -28.55 -1.70 12.88
C ALA A 84 -27.42 -2.68 13.22
N ILE A 85 -27.67 -3.64 14.11
CA ILE A 85 -26.68 -4.68 14.49
C ILE A 85 -26.34 -5.56 13.30
N VAL A 86 -27.35 -6.11 12.60
CA VAL A 86 -27.11 -7.00 11.46
C VAL A 86 -26.32 -6.27 10.39
N SER A 87 -26.73 -5.06 10.00
CA SER A 87 -26.00 -4.27 9.00
C SER A 87 -24.56 -3.97 9.43
N LEU A 88 -24.31 -3.65 10.70
CA LEU A 88 -22.95 -3.42 11.20
C LEU A 88 -22.08 -4.68 11.14
N LEU A 89 -22.63 -5.85 11.50
CA LEU A 89 -21.92 -7.13 11.38
C LEU A 89 -21.54 -7.46 9.95
N LEU A 90 -22.43 -7.18 8.98
CA LEU A 90 -22.12 -7.38 7.56
C LEU A 90 -21.01 -6.45 7.08
N ALA A 91 -21.01 -5.19 7.53
CA ALA A 91 -19.93 -4.27 7.23
C ALA A 91 -18.59 -4.79 7.77
N LEU A 92 -18.54 -5.11 9.06
CA LEU A 92 -17.33 -5.59 9.72
C LEU A 92 -16.82 -6.90 9.10
N PHE A 93 -17.72 -7.79 8.69
CA PHE A 93 -17.36 -9.00 7.97
C PHE A 93 -16.76 -8.70 6.59
N THR A 94 -17.36 -7.77 5.84
CA THR A 94 -16.87 -7.40 4.50
C THR A 94 -15.44 -6.86 4.56
N ILE A 95 -15.16 -5.92 5.48
CA ILE A 95 -13.81 -5.37 5.63
C ILE A 95 -12.83 -6.40 6.21
N TRP A 96 -13.28 -7.33 7.06
CA TRP A 96 -12.42 -8.40 7.57
C TRP A 96 -11.93 -9.31 6.44
N MET A 97 -12.74 -9.57 5.42
CA MET A 97 -12.34 -10.34 4.23
C MET A 97 -11.40 -9.56 3.29
N ASP A 98 -11.47 -8.24 3.29
CA ASP A 98 -10.63 -7.32 2.50
C ASP A 98 -9.22 -7.15 3.09
N ILE A 99 -9.04 -7.32 4.40
CA ILE A 99 -7.73 -7.20 5.04
C ILE A 99 -6.84 -8.38 4.61
N GLY A 100 -5.64 -8.08 4.09
CA GLY A 100 -4.69 -9.10 3.61
C GLY A 100 -4.34 -10.16 4.65
N HIS A 101 -4.05 -9.72 5.88
CA HIS A 101 -3.70 -10.53 7.04
C HIS A 101 -4.79 -10.44 8.12
N MET A 102 -5.84 -11.25 7.96
CA MET A 102 -7.06 -11.22 8.77
C MET A 102 -6.78 -11.39 10.27
N GLU A 103 -5.73 -12.12 10.64
CA GLU A 103 -5.28 -12.35 12.02
C GLU A 103 -4.72 -11.08 12.69
N ARG A 104 -4.23 -10.12 11.90
CA ARG A 104 -3.65 -8.86 12.41
C ARG A 104 -4.69 -7.82 12.75
N PHE A 105 -5.97 -8.09 12.55
CA PHE A 105 -7.04 -7.16 12.92
C PHE A 105 -6.95 -6.73 14.39
N ILE A 106 -6.35 -7.53 15.28
CA ILE A 106 -6.17 -7.19 16.69
C ILE A 106 -5.18 -6.02 16.91
N TYR A 107 -4.23 -5.80 15.99
CA TYR A 107 -3.19 -4.78 16.15
C TYR A 107 -3.72 -3.35 16.19
N VAL A 108 -4.89 -3.10 15.60
CA VAL A 108 -5.55 -1.80 15.68
C VAL A 108 -5.98 -1.44 17.11
N PHE A 109 -6.17 -2.44 17.97
CA PHE A 109 -6.49 -2.27 19.39
C PHE A 109 -5.24 -2.26 20.27
N VAL A 110 -4.20 -3.01 19.88
CA VAL A 110 -2.97 -3.15 20.67
C VAL A 110 -1.97 -2.01 20.40
N TYR A 111 -1.92 -1.51 19.18
CA TYR A 111 -0.98 -0.47 18.73
C TYR A 111 -1.70 0.72 18.03
N PRO A 112 -2.67 1.38 18.68
CA PRO A 112 -3.42 2.45 18.04
C PRO A 112 -2.56 3.71 17.84
N ASN A 113 -2.60 4.29 16.64
CA ASN A 113 -2.10 5.64 16.39
C ASN A 113 -3.26 6.65 16.44
N PHE A 114 -3.46 7.31 17.58
CA PHE A 114 -4.57 8.26 17.77
C PHE A 114 -4.42 9.58 16.98
N LEU A 115 -3.31 9.79 16.26
CA LEU A 115 -3.24 10.87 15.25
C LEU A 115 -3.91 10.47 13.93
N SER A 116 -4.19 9.18 13.73
CA SER A 116 -4.89 8.67 12.54
C SER A 116 -6.41 8.69 12.74
N PRO A 117 -7.18 9.33 11.84
CA PRO A 117 -8.64 9.24 11.83
C PRO A 117 -9.15 7.79 11.75
N MET A 118 -8.37 6.89 11.10
CA MET A 118 -8.73 5.47 10.99
C MET A 118 -8.71 4.75 12.34
N ALA A 119 -7.76 5.10 13.22
CA ALA A 119 -7.72 4.54 14.57
C ALA A 119 -8.95 4.97 15.38
N TRP A 120 -9.33 6.26 15.33
CA TRP A 120 -10.55 6.75 15.98
C TRP A 120 -11.80 6.02 15.51
N MET A 121 -11.90 5.74 14.21
CA MET A 121 -13.05 5.02 13.66
C MET A 121 -13.21 3.62 14.24
N ILE A 122 -12.12 2.89 14.44
CA ILE A 122 -12.13 1.56 15.05
C ILE A 122 -12.67 1.59 16.48
N TRP A 123 -12.26 2.56 17.28
CA TRP A 123 -12.78 2.73 18.63
C TRP A 123 -14.25 3.14 18.64
N LEU A 124 -14.66 4.01 17.72
CA LEU A 124 -16.05 4.42 17.56
C LEU A 124 -16.95 3.26 17.08
N TYR A 125 -16.47 2.40 16.17
CA TYR A 125 -17.15 1.16 15.76
C TYR A 125 -17.41 0.25 16.95
N THR A 126 -16.38 0.00 17.76
CA THR A 126 -16.46 -0.88 18.92
C THR A 126 -17.42 -0.33 19.97
N ALA A 127 -17.31 0.96 20.30
CA ALA A 127 -18.22 1.62 21.23
C ALA A 127 -19.67 1.57 20.72
N TYR A 128 -19.89 1.84 19.44
CA TYR A 128 -21.21 1.83 18.82
C TYR A 128 -21.81 0.42 18.80
N PHE A 129 -21.02 -0.60 18.48
CA PHE A 129 -21.46 -2.00 18.50
C PHE A 129 -21.87 -2.45 19.91
N ILE A 130 -21.06 -2.16 20.93
CA ILE A 130 -21.38 -2.47 22.33
C ILE A 130 -22.68 -1.78 22.75
N LEU A 131 -22.84 -0.51 22.38
CA LEU A 131 -24.04 0.26 22.68
C LEU A 131 -25.29 -0.37 22.07
N LEU A 132 -25.24 -0.73 20.78
CA LEU A 132 -26.35 -1.39 20.09
C LEU A 132 -26.73 -2.72 20.75
N VAL A 133 -25.74 -3.55 21.10
CA VAL A 133 -25.97 -4.85 21.76
C VAL A 133 -26.62 -4.66 23.13
N VAL A 134 -26.15 -3.71 23.93
CA VAL A 134 -26.72 -3.41 25.25
C VAL A 134 -28.14 -2.87 25.12
N GLU A 135 -28.38 -1.93 24.21
CA GLU A 135 -29.71 -1.37 23.96
C GLU A 135 -30.69 -2.46 23.51
N PHE A 136 -30.28 -3.29 22.55
CA PHE A 136 -31.10 -4.38 22.04
C PHE A 136 -31.40 -5.42 23.12
N TRP A 137 -30.41 -5.78 23.94
CA TRP A 137 -30.61 -6.70 25.06
C TRP A 137 -31.61 -6.14 26.07
N LEU A 138 -31.48 -4.88 26.49
CA LEU A 138 -32.42 -4.23 27.41
C LEU A 138 -33.83 -4.20 26.84
N LEU A 139 -33.97 -3.92 25.54
CA LEU A 139 -35.27 -3.93 24.86
C LEU A 139 -35.92 -5.31 24.90
N MET A 140 -35.17 -6.41 24.86
CA MET A 140 -35.72 -7.77 24.85
C MET A 140 -35.69 -8.49 26.21
N ARG A 141 -34.98 -7.96 27.21
CA ARG A 141 -34.65 -8.64 28.49
C ARG A 141 -35.86 -9.24 29.18
N ARG A 142 -36.96 -8.47 29.29
CA ARG A 142 -38.22 -8.93 29.90
C ARG A 142 -38.81 -10.11 29.13
N ASP A 143 -38.95 -9.98 27.81
CA ASP A 143 -39.55 -11.02 26.98
C ASP A 143 -38.69 -12.29 26.97
N LEU A 144 -37.37 -12.15 26.99
CA LEU A 144 -36.45 -13.27 27.17
C LEU A 144 -36.63 -13.93 28.53
N ALA A 145 -36.77 -13.17 29.63
CA ALA A 145 -36.98 -13.70 30.97
C ALA A 145 -38.31 -14.49 31.08
N VAL A 146 -39.38 -14.01 30.43
CA VAL A 146 -40.67 -14.70 30.35
C VAL A 146 -40.56 -15.94 29.44
N ALA A 147 -39.89 -15.84 28.28
CA ALA A 147 -39.74 -16.95 27.32
C ALA A 147 -38.93 -18.14 27.87
N ARG A 148 -38.17 -17.97 28.96
CA ARG A 148 -37.47 -19.06 29.66
C ARG A 148 -38.41 -20.18 30.14
N THR A 149 -39.67 -19.86 30.42
CA THR A 149 -40.65 -20.84 30.90
C THR A 149 -41.31 -21.64 29.78
N LEU A 150 -40.99 -21.34 28.50
CA LEU A 150 -41.52 -22.07 27.36
C LEU A 150 -40.82 -23.43 27.22
N PRO A 151 -41.57 -24.52 26.94
CA PRO A 151 -40.99 -25.84 26.72
C PRO A 151 -40.19 -25.89 25.40
N GLY A 152 -39.15 -26.73 25.37
CA GLY A 152 -38.31 -26.98 24.20
C GLY A 152 -37.15 -25.99 24.01
N TRP A 153 -36.56 -26.02 22.81
CA TRP A 153 -35.33 -25.29 22.50
C TRP A 153 -35.44 -23.75 22.64
N ARG A 154 -36.65 -23.19 22.50
CA ARG A 154 -36.92 -21.75 22.68
C ARG A 154 -36.70 -21.29 24.12
N GLY A 155 -37.06 -22.11 25.10
CA GLY A 155 -36.80 -21.83 26.52
C GLY A 155 -35.32 -21.93 26.88
N THR A 156 -34.61 -22.90 26.28
CA THR A 156 -33.15 -23.06 26.43
C THR A 156 -32.39 -21.85 25.85
N LEU A 157 -32.74 -21.43 24.63
CA LEU A 157 -32.11 -20.27 24.00
C LEU A 157 -32.39 -18.97 24.77
N SER A 158 -33.64 -18.78 25.21
CA SER A 158 -34.02 -17.62 26.04
C SER A 158 -33.32 -17.63 27.40
N THR A 159 -33.00 -18.80 27.95
CA THR A 159 -32.21 -18.96 29.18
C THR A 159 -30.77 -18.48 29.02
N ILE A 160 -30.16 -18.73 27.86
CA ILE A 160 -28.81 -18.25 27.53
C ILE A 160 -28.84 -16.73 27.28
N LEU A 161 -29.75 -16.27 26.41
CA LEU A 161 -29.81 -14.86 25.98
C LEU A 161 -30.28 -13.89 27.08
N SER A 162 -31.00 -14.36 28.09
CA SER A 162 -31.39 -13.53 29.24
C SER A 162 -30.23 -13.25 30.21
N LEU A 163 -29.03 -13.83 30.00
CA LEU A 163 -27.82 -13.60 30.81
C LEU A 163 -28.08 -13.72 32.32
N GLY A 164 -28.85 -14.73 32.72
CA GLY A 164 -29.20 -14.98 34.12
C GLY A 164 -30.35 -14.13 34.69
N SER A 165 -30.91 -13.20 33.92
CA SER A 165 -32.06 -12.39 34.33
C SER A 165 -33.34 -13.25 34.47
N ARG A 166 -33.98 -13.19 35.63
CA ARG A 166 -35.26 -13.88 35.95
C ARG A 166 -36.44 -12.93 36.18
N ASP A 167 -36.18 -11.62 36.16
CA ASP A 167 -37.14 -10.58 36.50
C ASP A 167 -38.00 -10.21 35.27
N GLY A 168 -39.20 -10.78 35.18
CA GLY A 168 -40.20 -10.49 34.15
C GLY A 168 -41.25 -9.45 34.55
N SER A 169 -41.04 -8.74 35.68
CA SER A 169 -42.01 -7.79 36.22
C SER A 169 -42.14 -6.51 35.38
N ASP A 170 -43.31 -5.87 35.44
CA ASP A 170 -43.54 -4.57 34.77
C ASP A 170 -42.62 -3.47 35.34
N ALA A 171 -42.24 -3.57 36.61
CA ALA A 171 -41.27 -2.67 37.23
C ALA A 171 -39.88 -2.79 36.58
N SER A 172 -39.46 -4.01 36.20
CA SER A 172 -38.22 -4.23 35.46
C SER A 172 -38.26 -3.58 34.09
N LEU A 173 -39.38 -3.69 33.37
CA LEU A 173 -39.55 -3.06 32.05
C LEU A 173 -39.44 -1.52 32.12
N VAL A 174 -40.07 -0.89 33.11
CA VAL A 174 -39.96 0.57 33.31
C VAL A 174 -38.52 0.98 33.60
N ARG A 175 -37.79 0.19 34.41
CA ARG A 175 -36.36 0.41 34.67
C ARG A 175 -35.53 0.27 33.39
N ASP A 176 -35.72 -0.83 32.65
CA ASP A 176 -34.97 -1.10 31.42
C ASP A 176 -35.22 0.00 30.38
N MET A 177 -36.46 0.48 30.22
CA MET A 177 -36.79 1.59 29.30
C MET A 177 -36.17 2.93 29.71
N ARG A 178 -36.02 3.22 31.00
CA ARG A 178 -35.25 4.40 31.46
C ARG A 178 -33.79 4.30 31.07
N ILE A 179 -33.19 3.11 31.17
CA ILE A 179 -31.80 2.88 30.79
C ILE A 179 -31.67 2.95 29.26
N VAL A 180 -32.57 2.34 28.50
CA VAL A 180 -32.61 2.42 27.02
C VAL A 180 -32.64 3.88 26.57
N ARG A 181 -33.44 4.74 27.21
CA ARG A 181 -33.46 6.18 26.87
C ARG A 181 -32.09 6.85 27.05
N ILE A 182 -31.36 6.51 28.11
CA ILE A 182 -30.02 7.05 28.37
C ILE A 182 -29.03 6.50 27.34
N VAL A 183 -29.05 5.18 27.12
CA VAL A 183 -28.16 4.49 26.16
C VAL A 183 -28.40 5.01 24.74
N ALA A 184 -29.65 5.10 24.28
CA ALA A 184 -30.01 5.64 22.98
C ALA A 184 -29.62 7.13 22.86
N ALA A 185 -29.76 7.93 23.93
CA ALA A 185 -29.34 9.33 23.93
C ALA A 185 -27.82 9.50 23.79
N ILE A 186 -27.02 8.58 24.36
CA ILE A 186 -25.57 8.50 24.14
C ILE A 186 -25.26 7.98 22.72
N GLY A 187 -26.08 7.07 22.22
CA GLY A 187 -25.92 6.47 20.90
C GLY A 187 -26.09 7.46 19.76
N VAL A 188 -26.96 8.47 19.87
CA VAL A 188 -27.16 9.49 18.82
C VAL A 188 -25.87 10.24 18.46
N PRO A 189 -25.17 10.93 19.40
CA PRO A 189 -23.91 11.59 19.07
C PRO A 189 -22.84 10.59 18.63
N LEU A 190 -22.82 9.38 19.21
CA LEU A 190 -21.88 8.34 18.81
C LEU A 190 -22.09 7.91 17.36
N ALA A 191 -23.34 7.68 16.93
CA ALA A 191 -23.68 7.31 15.56
C ALA A 191 -23.37 8.44 14.56
N ILE A 192 -23.58 9.70 14.95
CA ILE A 192 -23.20 10.86 14.13
C ILE A 192 -21.68 10.96 14.01
N MET A 193 -20.93 10.87 15.11
CA MET A 193 -19.46 10.94 15.11
C MET A 193 -18.84 9.80 14.31
N PHE A 194 -19.37 8.59 14.51
CA PHE A 194 -18.95 7.41 13.79
C PHE A 194 -19.20 7.60 12.28
N HIS A 195 -20.45 7.82 11.86
CA HIS A 195 -20.77 7.84 10.43
C HIS A 195 -20.26 9.09 9.71
N GLY A 196 -20.38 10.26 10.35
CA GLY A 196 -19.75 11.50 9.89
C GLY A 196 -18.23 11.39 9.85
N GLY A 197 -17.62 10.62 10.74
CA GLY A 197 -16.20 10.29 10.73
C GLY A 197 -15.79 9.44 9.53
N VAL A 198 -16.64 8.54 9.03
CA VAL A 198 -16.39 7.84 7.77
C VAL A 198 -16.38 8.81 6.60
N GLY A 199 -17.31 9.77 6.56
CA GLY A 199 -17.26 10.85 5.57
C GLY A 199 -16.01 11.72 5.72
N ALA A 200 -15.57 11.98 6.96
CA ALA A 200 -14.34 12.73 7.23
C ALA A 200 -13.08 11.98 6.80
N LEU A 201 -13.04 10.63 6.88
CA LEU A 201 -11.93 9.82 6.37
C LEU A 201 -11.64 10.12 4.91
N PHE A 202 -12.69 10.28 4.09
CA PHE A 202 -12.56 10.71 2.70
C PHE A 202 -12.26 12.21 2.59
N GLY A 203 -13.02 13.04 3.31
CA GLY A 203 -12.95 14.50 3.28
C GLY A 203 -11.58 15.12 3.54
N VAL A 204 -10.72 14.45 4.32
CA VAL A 204 -9.39 14.99 4.71
C VAL A 204 -8.23 14.53 3.81
N LEU A 205 -8.49 13.72 2.78
CA LEU A 205 -7.45 13.18 1.91
C LEU A 205 -7.07 14.16 0.81
N ALA A 206 -6.19 15.10 1.11
CA ALA A 206 -5.71 16.10 0.15
C ALA A 206 -5.02 15.51 -1.09
N SER A 207 -4.48 14.28 -1.00
CA SER A 207 -3.88 13.57 -2.15
C SER A 207 -4.91 13.04 -3.15
N ARG A 208 -6.20 13.05 -2.78
CA ARG A 208 -7.30 12.60 -3.64
C ARG A 208 -8.29 13.75 -3.79
N PRO A 209 -8.09 14.66 -4.76
CA PRO A 209 -8.90 15.87 -4.92
C PRO A 209 -10.40 15.57 -4.95
N TYR A 210 -10.82 14.49 -5.60
CA TYR A 210 -12.22 14.05 -5.66
C TYR A 210 -12.86 13.84 -4.28
N TRP A 211 -12.10 13.38 -3.29
CA TRP A 211 -12.58 13.13 -1.93
C TRP A 211 -12.43 14.33 -1.00
N HIS A 212 -11.57 15.29 -1.34
CA HIS A 212 -11.23 16.40 -0.47
C HIS A 212 -12.34 17.47 -0.44
N SER A 213 -13.42 17.19 0.29
CA SER A 213 -14.56 18.09 0.48
C SER A 213 -15.08 18.08 1.92
N GLY A 214 -15.42 19.27 2.40
CA GLY A 214 -16.08 19.46 3.69
C GLY A 214 -17.54 18.98 3.73
N LEU A 215 -18.15 18.66 2.58
CA LEU A 215 -19.53 18.16 2.51
C LEU A 215 -19.65 16.65 2.75
N TYR A 216 -18.56 15.88 2.62
CA TYR A 216 -18.62 14.42 2.77
C TYR A 216 -19.17 13.94 4.12
N PRO A 217 -18.80 14.48 5.29
CA PRO A 217 -19.41 14.11 6.56
C PRO A 217 -20.94 14.25 6.57
N LEU A 218 -21.47 15.29 5.91
CA LEU A 218 -22.90 15.56 5.82
C LEU A 218 -23.59 14.65 4.81
N ILE A 219 -23.00 14.48 3.62
CA ILE A 219 -23.50 13.58 2.57
C ILE A 219 -23.63 12.16 3.14
N PHE A 220 -22.60 11.66 3.81
CA PHE A 220 -22.63 10.33 4.42
C PHE A 220 -23.80 10.19 5.40
N LEU A 221 -23.96 11.14 6.33
CA LEU A 221 -25.03 11.11 7.33
C LEU A 221 -26.43 11.14 6.72
N ILE A 222 -26.68 12.00 5.73
CA ILE A 222 -28.00 12.12 5.08
C ILE A 222 -28.28 10.86 4.24
N SER A 223 -27.31 10.40 3.46
CA SER A 223 -27.39 9.15 2.70
C SER A 223 -27.68 7.93 3.59
N ALA A 224 -27.07 7.88 4.78
CA ALA A 224 -27.31 6.82 5.76
C ALA A 224 -28.75 6.85 6.28
N LEU A 225 -29.27 8.03 6.66
CA LEU A 225 -30.66 8.18 7.10
C LEU A 225 -31.65 7.76 6.00
N ALA A 226 -31.41 8.13 4.75
CA ALA A 226 -32.26 7.77 3.61
C ALA A 226 -32.28 6.25 3.38
N SER A 227 -31.09 5.64 3.25
CA SER A 227 -30.95 4.20 2.98
C SER A 227 -31.35 3.32 4.18
N GLY A 228 -31.03 3.72 5.40
CA GLY A 228 -31.46 3.04 6.63
C GLY A 228 -32.98 3.11 6.83
N GLY A 229 -33.61 4.25 6.57
CA GLY A 229 -35.07 4.38 6.61
C GLY A 229 -35.79 3.58 5.55
N ALA A 230 -35.20 3.50 4.36
CA ALA A 230 -35.68 2.62 3.31
C ALA A 230 -35.58 1.15 3.73
N LEU A 231 -34.46 0.71 4.30
CA LEU A 231 -34.28 -0.65 4.81
C LEU A 231 -35.28 -0.99 5.92
N LEU A 232 -35.52 -0.07 6.86
CA LEU A 232 -36.54 -0.26 7.90
C LEU A 232 -37.94 -0.39 7.34
N THR A 233 -38.27 0.37 6.30
CA THR A 233 -39.57 0.26 5.61
C THR A 233 -39.73 -1.11 4.98
N VAL A 234 -38.68 -1.64 4.34
CA VAL A 234 -38.66 -2.98 3.75
C VAL A 234 -38.76 -4.07 4.81
N ALA A 235 -37.93 -3.99 5.86
CA ALA A 235 -37.94 -4.96 6.96
C ALA A 235 -39.31 -5.00 7.66
N SER A 236 -39.91 -3.83 7.91
CA SER A 236 -41.24 -3.73 8.53
C SER A 236 -42.33 -4.38 7.67
N ALA A 237 -42.29 -4.17 6.34
CA ALA A 237 -43.25 -4.76 5.41
C ALA A 237 -43.13 -6.29 5.29
N ILE A 238 -41.95 -6.85 5.56
CA ILE A 238 -41.68 -8.31 5.48
C ILE A 238 -41.98 -9.01 6.81
N PHE A 239 -41.57 -8.44 7.94
CA PHE A 239 -41.51 -9.16 9.22
C PHE A 239 -42.62 -8.81 10.23
N GLN A 240 -43.15 -7.57 10.24
CA GLN A 240 -44.17 -7.10 11.19
C GLN A 240 -45.59 -7.36 10.66
N GLU A 241 -46.03 -8.61 10.62
CA GLU A 241 -47.39 -9.05 10.17
C GLU A 241 -47.81 -8.60 8.74
N GLY A 242 -46.86 -8.07 7.97
CA GLY A 242 -47.04 -7.62 6.60
C GLY A 242 -47.63 -6.21 6.45
N TRP A 243 -47.83 -5.82 5.20
CA TRP A 243 -48.29 -4.50 4.73
C TRP A 243 -49.59 -3.96 5.34
N ARG A 244 -50.39 -4.82 5.98
CA ARG A 244 -51.74 -4.48 6.48
C ARG A 244 -51.75 -4.04 7.95
N ALA A 245 -50.88 -4.59 8.79
CA ALA A 245 -50.86 -4.31 10.23
C ALA A 245 -50.33 -2.90 10.56
N HIS A 246 -49.38 -2.39 9.76
CA HIS A 246 -48.73 -1.10 10.02
C HIS A 246 -48.75 -0.16 8.80
N ARG A 247 -49.87 -0.11 8.07
CA ARG A 247 -50.03 0.70 6.85
C ARG A 247 -49.61 2.15 7.06
N GLU A 248 -50.14 2.82 8.08
CA GLU A 248 -49.85 4.24 8.31
C GLU A 248 -48.39 4.54 8.60
N MET A 249 -47.70 3.62 9.29
CA MET A 249 -46.29 3.74 9.60
C MET A 249 -45.44 3.59 8.34
N ILE A 250 -45.70 2.58 7.50
CA ILE A 250 -45.02 2.38 6.20
C ILE A 250 -45.18 3.63 5.33
N LEU A 251 -46.40 4.17 5.24
CA LEU A 251 -46.67 5.40 4.49
C LEU A 251 -45.95 6.63 5.04
N SER A 252 -45.68 6.67 6.35
CA SER A 252 -44.98 7.78 7.00
C SER A 252 -43.48 7.69 6.81
N LEU A 253 -42.90 6.50 6.96
CA LEU A 253 -41.50 6.25 6.65
C LEU A 253 -41.19 6.58 5.19
N GLY A 254 -42.08 6.22 4.25
CA GLY A 254 -41.93 6.59 2.84
C GLY A 254 -41.82 8.10 2.60
N ARG A 255 -42.52 8.94 3.39
CA ARG A 255 -42.41 10.41 3.29
C ARG A 255 -41.09 10.92 3.86
N VAL A 256 -40.64 10.34 4.97
CA VAL A 256 -39.35 10.67 5.58
C VAL A 256 -38.21 10.32 4.61
N VAL A 257 -38.26 9.12 4.02
CA VAL A 257 -37.31 8.67 3.00
C VAL A 257 -37.33 9.59 1.79
N LEU A 258 -38.50 9.98 1.26
CA LEU A 258 -38.58 10.95 0.15
C LEU A 258 -37.90 12.28 0.49
N GLY A 259 -38.15 12.84 1.67
CA GLY A 259 -37.51 14.09 2.10
C GLY A 259 -35.99 13.96 2.20
N LEU A 260 -35.50 12.86 2.78
CA LEU A 260 -34.08 12.58 2.90
C LEU A 260 -33.42 12.33 1.54
N LEU A 261 -34.08 11.67 0.60
CA LEU A 261 -33.57 11.46 -0.76
C LEU A 261 -33.41 12.78 -1.54
N LEU A 262 -34.39 13.68 -1.43
CA LEU A 262 -34.32 14.99 -2.08
C LEU A 262 -33.20 15.84 -1.47
N LEU A 263 -33.03 15.78 -0.14
CA LEU A 263 -31.95 16.45 0.55
C LEU A 263 -30.58 15.87 0.16
N ASP A 264 -30.46 14.55 0.10
CA ASP A 264 -29.24 13.85 -0.33
C ASP A 264 -28.85 14.26 -1.76
N ALA A 265 -29.82 14.27 -2.68
CA ALA A 265 -29.61 14.72 -4.06
C ALA A 265 -29.18 16.19 -4.15
N LEU A 266 -29.70 17.07 -3.29
CA LEU A 266 -29.27 18.47 -3.22
C LEU A 266 -27.78 18.59 -2.84
N PHE A 267 -27.35 17.89 -1.77
CA PHE A 267 -25.95 17.92 -1.34
C PHE A 267 -25.01 17.31 -2.39
N GLN A 268 -25.38 16.17 -2.98
CA GLN A 268 -24.59 15.53 -4.02
C GLN A 268 -24.51 16.38 -5.29
N SER A 269 -25.61 17.00 -5.72
CA SER A 269 -25.59 17.92 -6.87
C SER A 269 -24.73 19.15 -6.59
N SER A 270 -24.77 19.66 -5.35
CA SER A 270 -23.93 20.80 -4.94
C SER A 270 -22.44 20.44 -5.01
N GLU A 271 -22.05 19.26 -4.51
CA GLU A 271 -20.66 18.77 -4.60
C GLU A 271 -20.19 18.66 -6.06
N ILE A 272 -21.00 18.03 -6.93
CA ILE A 272 -20.68 17.88 -8.36
C ILE A 272 -20.56 19.26 -9.04
N LEU A 273 -21.51 20.17 -8.81
CA LEU A 273 -21.50 21.50 -9.43
C LEU A 273 -20.30 22.31 -8.96
N VAL A 274 -20.01 22.34 -7.66
CA VAL A 274 -18.84 23.04 -7.10
C VAL A 274 -17.55 22.49 -7.71
N GLY A 275 -17.44 21.16 -7.84
CA GLY A 275 -16.31 20.52 -8.49
C GLY A 275 -16.12 20.91 -9.97
N LEU A 276 -17.20 20.92 -10.75
CA LEU A 276 -17.17 21.32 -12.16
C LEU A 276 -16.81 22.80 -12.34
N TYR A 277 -17.40 23.70 -11.53
CA TYR A 277 -17.11 25.13 -11.60
C TYR A 277 -15.75 25.51 -11.00
N GLY A 278 -15.24 24.71 -10.05
CA GLY A 278 -13.92 24.90 -9.45
C GLY A 278 -12.75 24.64 -10.41
N ASN A 279 -13.00 23.92 -11.51
CA ASN A 279 -12.05 23.67 -12.61
C ASN A 279 -10.67 23.13 -12.17
N VAL A 280 -10.63 22.32 -11.12
CA VAL A 280 -9.41 21.62 -10.70
C VAL A 280 -9.24 20.39 -11.60
N PRO A 281 -8.18 20.29 -12.43
CA PRO A 281 -8.07 19.26 -13.48
C PRO A 281 -8.28 17.83 -12.99
N ASP A 282 -7.66 17.44 -11.87
CA ASP A 282 -7.76 16.08 -11.33
C ASP A 282 -9.15 15.77 -10.78
N TYR A 283 -9.80 16.75 -10.15
CA TYR A 283 -11.18 16.62 -9.66
C TYR A 283 -12.14 16.42 -10.84
N VAL A 284 -12.01 17.26 -11.87
CA VAL A 284 -12.84 17.20 -13.08
C VAL A 284 -12.62 15.87 -13.80
N ARG A 285 -11.38 15.35 -13.84
CA ARG A 285 -11.08 14.04 -14.44
C ARG A 285 -11.79 12.90 -13.72
N SER A 286 -11.75 12.87 -12.38
CA SER A 286 -12.51 11.88 -11.59
C SER A 286 -14.03 12.00 -11.80
N LEU A 287 -14.57 13.22 -11.88
CA LEU A 287 -15.98 13.41 -12.22
C LEU A 287 -16.33 12.90 -13.62
N GLN A 288 -15.49 13.17 -14.62
CA GLN A 288 -15.69 12.70 -15.98
C GLN A 288 -15.70 11.18 -16.05
N LEU A 289 -14.82 10.50 -15.31
CA LEU A 289 -14.82 9.03 -15.21
C LEU A 289 -16.17 8.48 -14.72
N ALA A 290 -16.82 9.18 -13.78
CA ALA A 290 -18.12 8.81 -13.22
C ALA A 290 -19.32 9.20 -14.11
N LEU A 291 -19.27 10.36 -14.79
CA LEU A 291 -20.41 10.91 -15.53
C LEU A 291 -20.48 10.46 -16.99
N SER A 292 -19.33 10.38 -17.67
CA SER A 292 -19.24 10.10 -19.11
C SER A 292 -18.15 9.10 -19.49
N GLY A 293 -17.32 8.67 -18.53
CA GLY A 293 -16.26 7.68 -18.71
C GLY A 293 -16.75 6.24 -18.49
N PRO A 294 -15.84 5.28 -18.23
CA PRO A 294 -16.17 3.85 -18.12
C PRO A 294 -17.21 3.51 -17.04
N TYR A 295 -17.38 4.37 -16.03
CA TYR A 295 -18.26 4.12 -14.88
C TYR A 295 -19.62 4.83 -14.96
N TRP A 296 -19.98 5.40 -16.12
CA TRP A 296 -21.24 6.16 -16.32
C TRP A 296 -22.49 5.39 -15.89
N TRP A 297 -22.51 4.06 -16.07
CA TRP A 297 -23.65 3.21 -15.76
C TRP A 297 -23.93 3.12 -14.25
N VAL A 298 -22.91 3.27 -13.40
CA VAL A 298 -23.06 3.31 -11.94
C VAL A 298 -23.77 4.60 -11.53
N PHE A 299 -23.38 5.74 -12.11
CA PHE A 299 -24.00 7.03 -11.85
C PHE A 299 -25.42 7.12 -12.41
N TRP A 300 -25.60 6.95 -13.73
CA TRP A 300 -26.89 7.17 -14.38
C TRP A 300 -27.87 6.03 -14.13
N GLY A 301 -27.42 4.78 -14.25
CA GLY A 301 -28.28 3.60 -14.13
C GLY A 301 -28.62 3.27 -12.68
N ILE A 302 -27.60 3.05 -11.85
CA ILE A 302 -27.77 2.55 -10.48
C ILE A 302 -28.15 3.69 -9.53
N GLN A 303 -27.30 4.71 -9.40
CA GLN A 303 -27.51 5.78 -8.44
C GLN A 303 -28.71 6.66 -8.82
N LEU A 304 -28.71 7.25 -10.03
CA LEU A 304 -29.75 8.19 -10.43
C LEU A 304 -31.04 7.48 -10.86
N GLY A 305 -30.95 6.40 -11.63
CA GLY A 305 -32.11 5.65 -12.11
C GLY A 305 -32.82 4.88 -10.98
N ILE A 306 -32.17 3.82 -10.48
CA ILE A 306 -32.75 2.91 -9.47
C ILE A 306 -32.80 3.58 -8.09
N GLY A 307 -31.72 4.25 -7.67
CA GLY A 307 -31.58 4.81 -6.32
C GLY A 307 -32.35 6.10 -6.06
N PHE A 308 -32.66 6.88 -7.11
CA PHE A 308 -33.29 8.20 -6.97
C PHE A 308 -34.58 8.36 -7.78
N ALA A 309 -34.52 8.29 -9.11
CA ALA A 309 -35.64 8.62 -10.00
C ALA A 309 -36.86 7.70 -9.78
N VAL A 310 -36.64 6.38 -9.77
CA VAL A 310 -37.71 5.40 -9.52
C VAL A 310 -38.38 5.63 -8.15
N PRO A 311 -37.63 5.70 -7.03
CA PRO A 311 -38.21 5.99 -5.72
C PRO A 311 -38.96 7.33 -5.65
N VAL A 312 -38.40 8.40 -6.20
CA VAL A 312 -39.02 9.73 -6.17
C VAL A 312 -40.34 9.73 -6.94
N VAL A 313 -40.39 9.14 -8.13
CA VAL A 313 -41.64 9.02 -8.91
C VAL A 313 -42.70 8.23 -8.14
N LEU A 314 -42.33 7.10 -7.55
CA LEU A 314 -43.27 6.26 -6.78
C LEU A 314 -43.76 6.96 -5.50
N LEU A 315 -42.89 7.67 -4.78
CA LEU A 315 -43.20 8.31 -3.50
C LEU A 315 -43.84 9.71 -3.65
N ALA A 316 -43.62 10.41 -4.76
CA ALA A 316 -44.23 11.71 -5.05
C ALA A 316 -45.59 11.58 -5.77
N SER A 317 -45.82 10.47 -6.49
CA SER A 317 -47.08 10.22 -7.20
C SER A 317 -48.22 9.74 -6.27
N PRO A 318 -49.47 9.65 -6.77
CA PRO A 318 -50.59 9.09 -6.00
C PRO A 318 -50.38 7.64 -5.53
N LEU A 319 -49.42 6.91 -6.14
CA LEU A 319 -49.07 5.53 -5.78
C LEU A 319 -48.56 5.41 -4.33
N ARG A 320 -48.02 6.50 -3.75
CA ARG A 320 -47.60 6.58 -2.35
C ARG A 320 -48.72 6.30 -1.33
N ARG A 321 -49.98 6.18 -1.74
CA ARG A 321 -51.12 5.84 -0.87
C ARG A 321 -51.24 4.32 -0.63
N ASP A 322 -50.60 3.50 -1.47
CA ASP A 322 -50.54 2.06 -1.30
C ASP A 322 -49.19 1.69 -0.65
N PRO A 323 -49.18 1.00 0.50
CA PRO A 323 -47.94 0.57 1.13
C PRO A 323 -47.06 -0.27 0.19
N ARG A 324 -47.64 -1.03 -0.75
CA ARG A 324 -46.94 -1.86 -1.76
C ARG A 324 -45.90 -1.07 -2.56
N TRP A 325 -46.34 0.05 -3.12
CA TRP A 325 -45.49 0.92 -3.92
C TRP A 325 -44.47 1.67 -3.07
N VAL A 326 -44.81 2.00 -1.83
CA VAL A 326 -43.86 2.64 -0.88
C VAL A 326 -42.69 1.72 -0.55
N THR A 327 -42.94 0.44 -0.25
CA THR A 327 -41.83 -0.47 0.01
C THR A 327 -41.08 -0.85 -1.27
N ALA A 328 -41.75 -0.94 -2.43
CA ALA A 328 -41.04 -1.15 -3.70
C ALA A 328 -40.07 0.02 -3.98
N ALA A 329 -40.51 1.26 -3.74
CA ALA A 329 -39.65 2.44 -3.80
C ALA A 329 -38.48 2.35 -2.80
N CYS A 330 -38.74 2.01 -1.54
CA CYS A 330 -37.69 1.84 -0.54
C CYS A 330 -36.73 0.67 -0.86
N ALA A 331 -37.20 -0.42 -1.47
CA ALA A 331 -36.34 -1.51 -1.93
C ALA A 331 -35.40 -1.03 -3.05
N ALA A 332 -35.91 -0.21 -3.98
CA ALA A 332 -35.09 0.42 -5.01
C ALA A 332 -34.04 1.38 -4.43
N VAL A 333 -34.36 2.15 -3.38
CA VAL A 333 -33.38 2.96 -2.64
C VAL A 333 -32.27 2.08 -2.06
N VAL A 334 -32.61 1.00 -1.35
CA VAL A 334 -31.63 0.08 -0.75
C VAL A 334 -30.69 -0.48 -1.82
N VAL A 335 -31.23 -0.95 -2.94
CA VAL A 335 -30.42 -1.49 -4.05
C VAL A 335 -29.58 -0.41 -4.74
N GLY A 336 -30.14 0.76 -5.02
CA GLY A 336 -29.47 1.82 -5.77
C GLY A 336 -28.41 2.58 -4.97
N PHE A 337 -28.50 2.60 -3.64
CA PHE A 337 -27.55 3.32 -2.78
C PHE A 337 -26.14 2.70 -2.74
N ILE A 338 -25.97 1.46 -3.19
CA ILE A 338 -24.63 0.93 -3.43
C ILE A 338 -23.90 1.73 -4.52
N GLY A 339 -24.64 2.27 -5.50
CA GLY A 339 -24.12 3.12 -6.57
C GLY A 339 -23.51 4.42 -6.03
N VAL A 340 -24.13 5.02 -5.01
CA VAL A 340 -23.56 6.20 -4.31
C VAL A 340 -22.20 5.87 -3.72
N ARG A 341 -22.02 4.68 -3.13
CA ARG A 341 -20.73 4.28 -2.54
C ARG A 341 -19.69 3.92 -3.60
N LEU A 342 -20.11 3.24 -4.67
CA LEU A 342 -19.23 2.93 -5.81
C LEU A 342 -18.72 4.20 -6.51
N ASN A 343 -19.58 5.21 -6.71
CA ASN A 343 -19.20 6.49 -7.30
C ASN A 343 -18.28 7.33 -6.41
N ILE A 344 -18.30 7.12 -5.10
CA ILE A 344 -17.32 7.74 -4.20
C ILE A 344 -15.96 7.04 -4.36
N VAL A 345 -15.94 5.70 -4.31
CA VAL A 345 -14.69 4.94 -4.20
C VAL A 345 -13.93 4.83 -5.54
N ILE A 346 -14.59 4.35 -6.60
CA ILE A 346 -13.91 3.96 -7.86
C ILE A 346 -13.31 5.18 -8.59
N PRO A 347 -14.07 6.26 -8.87
CA PRO A 347 -13.54 7.41 -9.61
C PRO A 347 -12.46 8.18 -8.84
N GLY A 348 -12.52 8.19 -7.51
CA GLY A 348 -11.51 8.80 -6.65
C GLY A 348 -10.16 8.07 -6.70
N LEU A 349 -10.18 6.76 -6.94
CA LEU A 349 -8.97 5.93 -7.06
C LEU A 349 -8.47 5.75 -8.48
N SER A 350 -9.34 5.88 -9.47
CA SER A 350 -9.01 5.68 -10.89
C SER A 350 -8.20 6.84 -11.50
N ALA A 351 -8.14 8.00 -10.83
CA ALA A 351 -7.22 9.06 -11.23
C ALA A 351 -5.79 8.69 -10.81
N GLU A 352 -4.86 8.74 -11.77
CA GLU A 352 -3.44 8.49 -11.55
C GLU A 352 -2.84 9.51 -10.57
N GLU A 353 -2.21 9.02 -9.50
CA GLU A 353 -1.46 9.89 -8.57
C GLU A 353 -0.15 10.39 -9.19
N ILE A 354 0.44 9.58 -10.07
CA ILE A 354 1.67 9.90 -10.81
C ILE A 354 1.31 9.94 -12.28
N ALA A 355 1.33 11.14 -12.86
CA ALA A 355 1.00 11.34 -14.26
C ALA A 355 1.88 10.48 -15.17
N GLY A 356 1.25 9.62 -15.98
CA GLY A 356 1.95 8.77 -16.95
C GLY A 356 2.45 7.44 -16.39
N LEU A 357 2.12 7.09 -15.14
CA LEU A 357 2.45 5.79 -14.56
C LEU A 357 1.95 4.61 -15.43
N THR A 358 0.74 4.71 -15.95
CA THR A 358 0.11 3.72 -16.82
C THR A 358 0.75 3.66 -18.21
N ARG A 359 1.42 4.74 -18.66
CA ARG A 359 2.20 4.75 -19.91
C ARG A 359 3.61 4.17 -19.70
N ALA A 360 4.11 4.25 -18.48
CA ALA A 360 5.42 3.72 -18.11
C ALA A 360 5.39 2.20 -17.87
N VAL A 361 4.25 1.69 -17.39
CA VAL A 361 4.01 0.26 -17.14
C VAL A 361 2.93 -0.24 -18.10
N ASP A 362 3.37 -0.64 -19.30
CA ASP A 362 2.52 -1.23 -20.35
C ASP A 362 2.58 -2.77 -20.24
N ASP A 363 1.87 -3.31 -19.26
CA ASP A 363 1.76 -4.76 -19.00
C ASP A 363 0.28 -5.16 -19.00
N PRO A 364 -0.12 -6.24 -19.70
CA PRO A 364 -1.51 -6.71 -19.74
C PRO A 364 -2.13 -6.99 -18.36
N ARG A 365 -1.31 -7.15 -17.32
CA ARG A 365 -1.73 -7.39 -15.93
C ARG A 365 -2.08 -6.11 -15.17
N VAL A 366 -1.75 -4.93 -15.69
CA VAL A 366 -2.00 -3.63 -15.04
C VAL A 366 -2.96 -2.80 -15.90
N THR A 367 -4.12 -2.46 -15.35
CA THR A 367 -5.14 -1.66 -16.04
C THR A 367 -5.55 -0.43 -15.23
N SER A 368 -5.84 0.67 -15.93
CA SER A 368 -6.43 1.87 -15.34
C SER A 368 -7.93 1.75 -15.09
N GLU A 369 -8.56 0.72 -15.66
CA GLU A 369 -9.99 0.46 -15.53
C GLU A 369 -10.24 -0.57 -14.44
N TYR A 370 -11.31 -0.38 -13.68
CA TYR A 370 -11.74 -1.30 -12.65
C TYR A 370 -13.08 -1.91 -13.01
N PHE A 371 -13.15 -3.24 -12.99
CA PHE A 371 -14.40 -3.97 -13.01
C PHE A 371 -14.36 -5.04 -11.92
N PRO A 372 -15.40 -5.16 -11.07
CA PRO A 372 -15.33 -6.11 -9.97
C PRO A 372 -15.15 -7.53 -10.47
N SER A 373 -14.21 -8.26 -9.86
CA SER A 373 -13.94 -9.64 -10.21
C SER A 373 -15.11 -10.55 -9.84
N LEU A 374 -15.11 -11.79 -10.37
CA LEU A 374 -16.10 -12.79 -9.97
C LEU A 374 -16.04 -13.05 -8.45
N SER A 375 -14.84 -13.09 -7.86
CA SER A 375 -14.66 -13.25 -6.42
C SER A 375 -15.32 -12.10 -5.65
N GLU A 376 -15.16 -10.87 -6.15
CA GLU A 376 -15.78 -9.70 -5.54
C GLU A 376 -17.31 -9.77 -5.56
N TRP A 377 -17.89 -10.18 -6.68
CA TRP A 377 -19.34 -10.38 -6.82
C TRP A 377 -19.87 -11.51 -5.92
N LEU A 378 -19.22 -12.67 -5.91
CA LEU A 378 -19.64 -13.83 -5.11
C LEU A 378 -19.63 -13.49 -3.62
N MET A 379 -18.57 -12.84 -3.14
CA MET A 379 -18.51 -12.33 -1.77
C MET A 379 -19.63 -11.33 -1.52
N SER A 380 -19.84 -10.36 -2.42
CA SER A 380 -20.81 -9.28 -2.20
C SER A 380 -22.26 -9.77 -2.14
N PHE A 381 -22.67 -10.63 -3.08
CA PHE A 381 -23.97 -11.29 -3.03
C PHE A 381 -24.07 -12.24 -1.82
N GLY A 382 -22.96 -12.89 -1.47
CA GLY A 382 -22.84 -13.77 -0.32
C GLY A 382 -23.12 -13.07 1.00
N VAL A 383 -22.50 -11.90 1.23
CA VAL A 383 -22.73 -11.07 2.40
C VAL A 383 -24.17 -10.57 2.45
N GLY A 384 -24.76 -10.20 1.31
CA GLY A 384 -26.18 -9.90 1.22
C GLY A 384 -27.08 -11.06 1.66
N GLY A 385 -26.79 -12.28 1.19
CA GLY A 385 -27.49 -13.51 1.58
C GLY A 385 -27.32 -13.86 3.06
N LEU A 386 -26.12 -13.67 3.61
CA LEU A 386 -25.86 -13.79 5.05
C LEU A 386 -26.73 -12.81 5.84
N GLY A 387 -26.82 -11.56 5.40
CA GLY A 387 -27.69 -10.56 6.00
C GLY A 387 -29.15 -11.01 6.05
N LEU A 388 -29.70 -11.43 4.92
CA LEU A 388 -31.08 -11.94 4.87
C LEU A 388 -31.25 -13.15 5.81
N THR A 389 -30.30 -14.08 5.82
CA THR A 389 -30.34 -15.25 6.72
C THR A 389 -30.33 -14.84 8.19
N LEU A 390 -29.43 -13.93 8.60
CA LEU A 390 -29.37 -13.42 9.98
C LEU A 390 -30.68 -12.75 10.40
N PHE A 391 -31.29 -11.98 9.50
CA PHE A 391 -32.62 -11.38 9.73
C PHE A 391 -33.72 -12.44 9.93
N GLY A 392 -33.73 -13.46 9.08
CA GLY A 392 -34.69 -14.57 9.18
C GLY A 392 -34.52 -15.33 10.49
N LEU A 393 -33.27 -15.68 10.86
CA LEU A 393 -32.98 -16.35 12.13
C LEU A 393 -33.40 -15.50 13.32
N GLY A 394 -33.15 -14.18 13.27
CA GLY A 394 -33.63 -13.23 14.26
C GLY A 394 -35.15 -13.26 14.44
N GLU A 395 -35.93 -13.31 13.37
CA GLU A 395 -37.39 -13.41 13.45
C GLU A 395 -37.87 -14.74 14.06
N VAL A 396 -37.21 -15.85 13.72
CA VAL A 396 -37.59 -17.18 14.22
C VAL A 396 -37.26 -17.35 15.71
N PHE A 397 -36.17 -16.71 16.17
CA PHE A 397 -35.56 -16.95 17.46
C PHE A 397 -35.75 -15.83 18.49
N LEU A 398 -35.97 -14.59 18.06
CA LEU A 398 -36.02 -13.42 18.95
C LEU A 398 -37.42 -12.79 18.96
N PRO A 399 -37.86 -12.22 20.09
CA PRO A 399 -39.16 -11.55 20.21
C PRO A 399 -39.15 -10.14 19.57
N LEU A 400 -39.05 -10.09 18.23
CA LEU A 400 -38.93 -8.85 17.46
C LEU A 400 -40.26 -8.11 17.24
N SER A 401 -41.38 -8.83 17.13
CA SER A 401 -42.69 -8.28 16.73
C SER A 401 -43.76 -8.26 17.83
N HIS A 402 -43.57 -8.98 18.94
CA HIS A 402 -44.54 -9.03 20.04
C HIS A 402 -43.88 -8.95 21.42
N HIS A 403 -44.47 -8.18 22.33
CA HIS A 403 -44.33 -8.42 23.76
C HIS A 403 -45.09 -9.70 24.10
N LEU A 404 -44.47 -10.63 24.82
CA LEU A 404 -45.21 -11.80 25.33
C LEU A 404 -46.27 -11.28 26.33
N PRO A 405 -47.57 -11.63 26.17
CA PRO A 405 -48.61 -11.06 27.01
C PRO A 405 -48.52 -11.59 28.45
N ALA A 406 -48.55 -10.68 29.43
CA ALA A 406 -49.07 -10.92 30.76
C ALA A 406 -50.30 -10.02 30.98
N PRO A 407 -51.30 -10.41 31.80
CA PRO A 407 -52.66 -9.88 31.69
C PRO A 407 -52.76 -8.49 32.32
N LEU A 408 -52.90 -7.43 31.53
CA LEU A 408 -53.37 -6.14 32.04
C LEU A 408 -54.24 -5.37 31.01
N PRO A 409 -55.20 -4.55 31.50
CA PRO A 409 -56.31 -4.05 30.69
C PRO A 409 -55.87 -2.94 29.74
N GLN A 410 -56.53 -2.90 28.58
CA GLN A 410 -56.46 -1.83 27.58
C GLN A 410 -56.78 -0.48 28.25
N HIS A 411 -55.82 0.46 28.33
CA HIS A 411 -56.04 1.92 28.16
C HIS A 411 -54.84 2.87 28.39
N GLN A 412 -53.58 2.42 28.52
CA GLN A 412 -52.42 3.35 28.58
C GLN A 412 -51.21 2.84 27.79
N THR A 413 -50.53 3.73 27.06
CA THR A 413 -49.31 3.43 26.27
C THR A 413 -48.08 3.34 27.18
N LEU A 414 -47.09 2.54 26.79
CA LEU A 414 -45.89 2.24 27.60
C LEU A 414 -45.07 3.51 27.92
N MET A 415 -45.06 4.47 27.01
CA MET A 415 -44.40 5.77 27.12
C MET A 415 -45.06 6.71 28.15
N GLU A 416 -46.39 6.66 28.34
CA GLU A 416 -47.12 7.51 29.29
C GLU A 416 -46.77 7.22 30.75
N ARG A 417 -46.23 6.03 31.07
CA ARG A 417 -45.79 5.66 32.43
C ARG A 417 -44.32 6.00 32.73
N VAL A 418 -43.53 6.29 31.69
CA VAL A 418 -42.08 6.58 31.82
C VAL A 418 -41.80 8.09 31.77
N LEU A 419 -42.68 8.88 31.16
CA LEU A 419 -42.60 10.33 31.10
C LEU A 419 -43.23 10.98 32.34
N PRO A 420 -42.58 11.96 33.01
CA PRO A 420 -43.30 12.83 33.93
C PRO A 420 -44.38 13.59 33.14
N ALA A 421 -45.55 13.82 33.77
CA ALA A 421 -46.70 14.48 33.15
C ALA A 421 -46.29 15.75 32.41
N PRO A 422 -46.84 16.02 31.20
CA PRO A 422 -46.55 17.25 30.50
C PRO A 422 -46.90 18.43 31.42
N LEU A 423 -45.92 19.31 31.65
CA LEU A 423 -46.17 20.58 32.32
C LEU A 423 -47.28 21.30 31.55
N GLN A 424 -48.38 21.58 32.24
CA GLN A 424 -49.48 22.37 31.68
C GLN A 424 -48.92 23.67 31.07
N PRO A 425 -49.43 24.11 29.90
CA PRO A 425 -48.93 25.31 29.27
C PRO A 425 -49.24 26.52 30.15
N ARG A 426 -48.21 27.11 30.76
CA ARG A 426 -48.31 28.49 31.25
C ARG A 426 -48.28 29.42 30.05
N PRO A 427 -49.14 30.46 30.02
CA PRO A 427 -49.24 31.35 28.88
C PRO A 427 -47.95 32.16 28.69
N ALA A 428 -47.75 32.54 27.44
CA ALA A 428 -46.54 33.07 26.83
C ALA A 428 -45.82 34.17 27.63
N GLY A 429 -44.48 34.06 27.65
CA GLY A 429 -43.54 35.12 27.95
C GLY A 429 -42.26 34.87 27.16
N VAL A 430 -42.04 35.69 26.13
CA VAL A 430 -40.87 35.69 25.25
C VAL A 430 -39.60 35.96 26.08
N GLY A 431 -38.57 35.14 25.90
CA GLY A 431 -37.27 35.33 26.55
C GLY A 431 -36.23 34.30 26.12
N VAL A 432 -35.52 34.61 25.04
CA VAL A 432 -34.31 33.90 24.59
C VAL A 432 -33.13 34.36 25.45
N LEU A 433 -32.44 33.44 26.14
CA LEU A 433 -30.96 33.29 26.24
C LEU A 433 -30.46 32.60 27.53
N THR A 434 -29.62 31.59 27.29
CA THR A 434 -28.38 31.22 28.00
C THR A 434 -28.43 30.70 29.44
N ASN A 435 -28.10 29.41 29.59
CA ASN A 435 -27.51 28.88 30.82
C ASN A 435 -26.13 28.26 30.52
N ARG A 436 -25.13 29.13 30.25
CA ARG A 436 -23.73 28.75 29.94
C ARG A 436 -23.06 27.92 31.04
N ARG A 437 -23.53 28.03 32.30
CA ARG A 437 -22.95 27.30 33.43
C ARG A 437 -23.20 25.79 33.33
N ARG A 438 -24.43 25.35 33.02
CA ARG A 438 -24.75 23.91 32.89
C ARG A 438 -24.00 23.23 31.74
N PHE A 439 -23.85 23.91 30.60
CA PHE A 439 -23.08 23.37 29.47
C PHE A 439 -21.61 23.14 29.82
N VAL A 440 -20.97 24.09 30.51
CA VAL A 440 -19.57 23.95 30.94
C VAL A 440 -19.42 22.91 32.07
N THR A 441 -20.41 22.77 32.94
CA THR A 441 -20.35 21.75 34.02
C THR A 441 -20.53 20.33 33.47
N THR A 442 -21.37 20.14 32.44
CA THR A 442 -21.54 18.85 31.77
C THR A 442 -20.34 18.51 30.88
N ALA A 443 -19.73 19.50 30.20
CA ALA A 443 -18.53 19.30 29.41
C ALA A 443 -17.28 18.94 30.26
N LEU A 444 -17.12 19.55 31.44
CA LEU A 444 -16.01 19.21 32.36
C LEU A 444 -16.20 17.86 33.07
N ALA A 445 -17.45 17.44 33.34
CA ALA A 445 -17.73 16.12 33.92
C ALA A 445 -17.46 14.97 32.93
N VAL A 446 -17.66 15.20 31.62
CA VAL A 446 -17.30 14.24 30.56
C VAL A 446 -15.78 14.20 30.34
N GLY A 447 -15.08 15.33 30.49
CA GLY A 447 -13.61 15.39 30.42
C GLY A 447 -12.90 14.69 31.58
N GLY A 448 -13.46 14.71 32.80
CA GLY A 448 -12.87 14.09 33.99
C GLY A 448 -13.04 12.57 34.08
N ALA A 449 -14.07 12.00 33.47
CA ALA A 449 -14.34 10.55 33.52
C ALA A 449 -13.46 9.73 32.56
N ALA A 450 -12.80 10.37 31.58
CA ALA A 450 -11.86 9.72 30.66
C ALA A 450 -10.51 9.36 31.32
N ALA A 451 -10.22 9.89 32.52
CA ALA A 451 -8.93 9.71 33.19
C ALA A 451 -8.89 8.56 34.22
N ALA A 452 -10.01 7.89 34.53
CA ALA A 452 -10.10 6.94 35.65
C ALA A 452 -10.11 5.45 35.27
N THR A 453 -10.08 5.10 33.98
CA THR A 453 -10.14 3.69 33.52
C THR A 453 -8.77 3.07 33.20
N THR A 454 -7.68 3.70 33.64
CA THR A 454 -6.29 3.22 33.47
C THR A 454 -5.78 2.31 34.60
N LEU A 455 -6.61 1.94 35.58
CA LEU A 455 -6.17 1.16 36.76
C LEU A 455 -7.13 0.01 37.09
N ALA A 456 -7.17 -1.00 36.22
CA ALA A 456 -7.65 -2.34 36.60
C ALA A 456 -6.99 -3.39 35.70
N GLY A 457 -5.73 -3.69 36.01
CA GLY A 457 -5.00 -4.79 35.39
C GLY A 457 -5.68 -6.12 35.68
N VAL A 458 -5.96 -6.88 34.62
CA VAL A 458 -6.11 -8.32 34.70
C VAL A 458 -4.90 -8.92 34.01
N THR A 459 -4.00 -9.41 34.84
CA THR A 459 -2.88 -10.28 34.49
C THR A 459 -3.42 -11.58 33.88
N VAL A 460 -3.48 -11.65 32.55
CA VAL A 460 -3.63 -12.93 31.84
C VAL A 460 -2.24 -13.36 31.39
N GLY A 461 -1.73 -14.42 32.02
CA GLY A 461 -0.42 -14.98 31.74
C GLY A 461 -0.28 -15.35 30.27
N LEU A 462 0.60 -14.61 29.58
CA LEU A 462 1.11 -14.96 28.26
C LEU A 462 1.95 -16.23 28.39
N ARG A 463 1.51 -17.32 27.78
CA ARG A 463 2.42 -18.38 27.33
C ARG A 463 2.66 -18.20 25.83
N PRO A 464 3.80 -17.68 25.40
CA PRO A 464 4.23 -17.82 24.02
C PRO A 464 4.98 -19.14 23.91
N GLN A 465 4.49 -20.09 23.10
CA GLN A 465 5.33 -21.11 22.48
C GLN A 465 4.52 -21.84 21.41
N VAL A 466 4.63 -21.36 20.17
CA VAL A 466 4.62 -22.27 19.04
C VAL A 466 5.85 -23.15 19.23
N LEU A 467 5.66 -24.33 19.82
CA LEU A 467 6.68 -25.37 19.89
C LEU A 467 6.93 -25.85 18.46
N LEU A 468 7.93 -25.25 17.80
CA LEU A 468 8.60 -25.89 16.68
C LEU A 468 9.07 -27.26 17.19
N ARG A 469 8.42 -28.33 16.74
CA ARG A 469 8.90 -29.68 17.03
C ARG A 469 10.33 -29.78 16.49
N PRO A 470 11.32 -30.19 17.30
CA PRO A 470 12.66 -30.44 16.80
C PRO A 470 12.59 -31.44 15.64
N ALA A 471 13.43 -31.25 14.62
CA ALA A 471 13.56 -32.21 13.54
C ALA A 471 13.85 -33.60 14.12
N SER A 472 13.35 -34.67 13.49
CA SER A 472 13.69 -36.03 13.89
C SER A 472 15.21 -36.20 13.91
N SER A 473 15.73 -37.07 14.78
CA SER A 473 17.16 -37.38 14.88
C SER A 473 17.78 -37.71 13.52
N ASP A 474 17.02 -38.37 12.65
CA ASP A 474 17.44 -38.71 11.29
C ASP A 474 17.54 -37.50 10.37
N ARG A 475 16.59 -36.55 10.45
CA ARG A 475 16.70 -35.28 9.71
C ARG A 475 17.83 -34.42 10.23
N ALA A 476 18.03 -34.35 11.55
CA ALA A 476 19.13 -33.62 12.15
C ALA A 476 20.50 -34.25 11.78
N ARG A 477 20.58 -35.58 11.66
CA ARG A 477 21.80 -36.25 11.19
C ARG A 477 22.04 -36.05 9.70
N ARG A 478 20.98 -36.02 8.88
CA ARG A 478 21.09 -35.91 7.42
C ARG A 478 21.30 -34.47 6.94
N TYR A 479 20.65 -33.48 7.55
CA TYR A 479 20.67 -32.08 7.13
C TYR A 479 21.12 -31.12 8.25
N GLY A 480 21.66 -31.66 9.34
CA GLY A 480 22.22 -30.83 10.42
C GLY A 480 23.52 -30.16 10.00
N ARG A 481 23.97 -29.21 10.82
CA ARG A 481 25.14 -28.37 10.53
C ARG A 481 26.43 -29.17 10.26
N ASP A 482 26.56 -30.33 10.90
CA ASP A 482 27.73 -31.22 10.80
C ASP A 482 27.63 -32.23 9.65
N ALA A 483 26.52 -32.27 8.91
CA ALA A 483 26.36 -33.14 7.76
C ALA A 483 27.01 -32.52 6.53
N GLY A 484 27.69 -33.30 5.68
CA GLY A 484 28.25 -32.78 4.43
C GLY A 484 29.37 -31.75 4.64
N GLU A 485 29.47 -30.76 3.75
CA GLU A 485 30.54 -29.76 3.73
C GLU A 485 30.01 -28.32 3.62
N TRP A 486 30.84 -27.35 4.00
CA TRP A 486 30.54 -25.92 3.87
C TRP A 486 31.53 -25.28 2.90
N ILE A 487 31.02 -24.81 1.77
CA ILE A 487 31.82 -24.21 0.69
C ILE A 487 31.69 -22.68 0.77
N ALA A 488 32.82 -21.98 0.88
CA ALA A 488 32.83 -20.53 0.81
C ALA A 488 32.60 -20.07 -0.63
N SER A 489 31.67 -19.15 -0.85
CA SER A 489 31.37 -18.59 -2.17
C SER A 489 30.91 -17.13 -2.05
N CYS A 490 30.47 -16.52 -3.15
CA CYS A 490 29.97 -15.16 -3.18
C CYS A 490 28.58 -15.09 -3.82
N CYS A 491 27.63 -14.47 -3.13
CA CYS A 491 26.29 -14.24 -3.65
C CYS A 491 26.33 -13.37 -4.91
N ASN A 492 25.35 -13.52 -5.81
CA ASN A 492 25.16 -12.62 -6.96
C ASN A 492 23.69 -12.16 -7.13
N ALA A 493 22.90 -12.18 -6.06
CA ALA A 493 21.51 -11.74 -6.10
C ALA A 493 21.34 -10.21 -6.18
N CYS A 494 22.41 -9.45 -5.92
CA CYS A 494 22.47 -8.00 -6.11
C CYS A 494 23.94 -7.54 -6.12
N GLY A 495 24.18 -6.27 -6.44
CA GLY A 495 25.53 -5.69 -6.49
C GLY A 495 26.28 -5.54 -5.17
N GLY A 496 25.75 -6.08 -4.06
CA GLY A 496 26.52 -6.22 -2.83
C GLY A 496 27.45 -7.43 -2.81
N GLN A 497 27.15 -8.43 -3.64
CA GLN A 497 27.94 -9.65 -3.84
C GLN A 497 28.48 -10.31 -2.57
N CYS A 498 27.69 -10.32 -1.49
CA CYS A 498 28.17 -10.64 -0.14
C CYS A 498 28.77 -12.05 -0.06
N GLY A 499 29.74 -12.23 0.85
CA GLY A 499 30.33 -13.52 1.12
C GLY A 499 29.32 -14.47 1.76
N ILE A 500 29.33 -15.73 1.31
CA ILE A 500 28.44 -16.76 1.78
C ILE A 500 29.17 -18.06 2.08
N LEU A 501 28.58 -18.88 2.94
CA LEU A 501 28.92 -20.28 3.15
C LEU A 501 27.73 -21.12 2.67
N VAL A 502 27.98 -22.02 1.74
CA VAL A 502 26.98 -22.89 1.13
C VAL A 502 27.12 -24.28 1.74
N HIS A 503 26.08 -24.75 2.39
CA HIS A 503 26.01 -26.08 2.99
C HIS A 503 25.64 -27.09 1.91
N VAL A 504 26.53 -28.04 1.64
CA VAL A 504 26.35 -29.07 0.62
C VAL A 504 26.25 -30.43 1.31
N VAL A 505 25.11 -31.10 1.11
CA VAL A 505 24.82 -32.42 1.66
C VAL A 505 24.46 -33.33 0.50
N GLU A 506 25.14 -34.49 0.39
CA GLU A 506 24.90 -35.47 -0.68
C GLU A 506 24.97 -34.81 -2.09
N GLY A 507 25.91 -33.88 -2.29
CA GLY A 507 26.11 -33.17 -3.56
C GLY A 507 25.05 -32.10 -3.87
N LYS A 508 24.21 -31.71 -2.90
CA LYS A 508 23.17 -30.68 -3.06
C LYS A 508 23.38 -29.54 -2.07
N ALA A 509 23.35 -28.31 -2.57
CA ALA A 509 23.23 -27.12 -1.74
C ALA A 509 21.89 -27.14 -0.99
N VAL A 510 21.91 -27.11 0.35
CA VAL A 510 20.72 -27.18 1.21
C VAL A 510 20.53 -25.94 2.10
N LYS A 511 21.59 -25.16 2.34
CA LYS A 511 21.54 -23.91 3.12
C LYS A 511 22.59 -22.91 2.66
N ILE A 512 22.26 -21.63 2.77
CA ILE A 512 23.22 -20.52 2.64
C ILE A 512 23.27 -19.77 3.97
N GLU A 513 24.47 -19.59 4.50
CA GLU A 513 24.81 -18.76 5.67
C GLU A 513 25.74 -17.62 5.28
N PRO A 514 25.79 -16.52 6.06
CA PRO A 514 26.78 -15.46 5.84
C PRO A 514 28.19 -15.96 6.12
N ASN A 515 29.16 -15.49 5.34
CA ASN A 515 30.57 -15.75 5.59
C ASN A 515 31.14 -14.72 6.59
N PRO A 516 31.57 -15.13 7.81
CA PRO A 516 32.07 -14.20 8.83
C PRO A 516 33.45 -13.62 8.54
N TRP A 517 34.18 -14.14 7.54
CA TRP A 517 35.44 -13.57 7.09
C TRP A 517 35.27 -12.48 6.02
N ASN A 518 34.08 -12.33 5.45
CA ASN A 518 33.84 -11.31 4.44
C ASN A 518 33.34 -10.00 5.09
N PRO A 519 34.07 -8.88 4.94
CA PRO A 519 33.72 -7.63 5.60
C PRO A 519 32.40 -7.02 5.11
N ASN A 520 31.99 -7.30 3.87
CA ASN A 520 30.72 -6.79 3.33
C ASN A 520 29.49 -7.33 4.05
N ASN A 521 29.64 -8.43 4.79
CA ASN A 521 28.57 -8.97 5.62
C ASN A 521 28.48 -8.29 7.00
N TYR A 522 29.36 -7.34 7.32
CA TYR A 522 29.50 -6.77 8.66
C TYR A 522 29.52 -5.23 8.70
N SER A 523 30.46 -4.59 7.98
CA SER A 523 30.66 -3.13 7.98
C SER A 523 31.18 -2.65 6.63
N ASN A 524 31.13 -1.35 6.35
CA ASN A 524 31.81 -0.66 5.25
C ASN A 524 33.02 0.20 5.70
N ILE A 525 33.25 0.33 7.01
CA ILE A 525 34.36 1.08 7.60
C ILE A 525 35.39 0.13 8.21
N SER A 526 36.67 0.39 7.95
CA SER A 526 37.71 -0.59 8.25
C SER A 526 38.07 -0.77 9.71
N SER A 527 38.08 0.34 10.46
CA SER A 527 38.24 0.32 11.91
C SER A 527 37.19 -0.56 12.59
N ASP A 528 35.94 -0.49 12.15
CA ASP A 528 34.82 -1.21 12.77
C ASP A 528 34.94 -2.72 12.58
N PHE A 529 35.30 -3.17 11.37
CA PHE A 529 35.46 -4.59 11.10
C PHE A 529 36.64 -5.18 11.86
N PHE A 530 37.82 -4.54 11.80
CA PHE A 530 39.01 -5.08 12.46
C PHE A 530 38.96 -5.00 13.98
N ALA A 531 38.11 -4.13 14.56
CA ALA A 531 37.86 -4.11 16.00
C ALA A 531 37.17 -5.40 16.51
N ASP A 532 36.40 -6.08 15.67
CA ASP A 532 35.63 -7.29 16.02
C ASP A 532 36.12 -8.56 15.28
N TYR A 533 37.15 -8.43 14.45
CA TYR A 533 37.67 -9.52 13.62
C TYR A 533 38.65 -10.42 14.38
N ASP A 534 38.47 -11.73 14.24
CA ASP A 534 39.38 -12.76 14.70
C ASP A 534 39.74 -13.70 13.54
N PRO A 535 41.02 -13.92 13.21
CA PRO A 535 41.39 -14.79 12.09
C PRO A 535 40.85 -16.22 12.20
N ALA A 536 40.66 -16.74 13.42
CA ALA A 536 40.23 -18.13 13.63
C ALA A 536 38.73 -18.34 13.38
N ILE A 537 37.91 -17.31 13.56
CA ILE A 537 36.44 -17.43 13.56
C ILE A 537 35.71 -16.35 12.73
N GLY A 538 36.42 -15.37 12.19
CA GLY A 538 35.86 -14.19 11.51
C GLY A 538 35.37 -13.14 12.52
N VAL A 539 34.33 -12.38 12.16
CA VAL A 539 33.73 -11.37 13.05
C VAL A 539 33.03 -12.00 14.26
N ARG A 540 33.41 -11.60 15.48
CA ARG A 540 32.94 -12.21 16.73
C ARG A 540 31.44 -12.02 16.96
N GLN A 541 30.89 -10.87 16.58
CA GLN A 541 29.44 -10.60 16.71
C GLN A 541 28.61 -11.26 15.61
N GLY A 542 29.25 -11.97 14.67
CA GLY A 542 28.58 -12.64 13.56
C GLY A 542 28.30 -11.74 12.36
N ALA A 543 28.23 -12.37 11.20
CA ALA A 543 27.96 -11.73 9.91
C ALA A 543 26.47 -11.84 9.53
N ALA A 544 26.04 -10.97 8.62
CA ALA A 544 24.64 -10.89 8.18
C ALA A 544 24.45 -11.35 6.72
N ILE A 545 23.27 -11.91 6.42
CA ILE A 545 22.79 -12.20 5.07
C ILE A 545 21.36 -11.70 4.92
N CYS A 546 21.01 -11.18 3.74
CA CYS A 546 19.65 -10.73 3.45
C CYS A 546 18.74 -11.90 3.06
N PRO A 547 17.40 -11.71 3.06
CA PRO A 547 16.45 -12.72 2.61
C PRO A 547 16.73 -13.21 1.17
N LYS A 548 17.14 -12.31 0.27
CA LYS A 548 17.51 -12.66 -1.12
C LYS A 548 18.67 -13.65 -1.17
N GLY A 549 19.72 -13.37 -0.39
CA GLY A 549 20.89 -14.25 -0.29
C GLY A 549 20.54 -15.60 0.33
N ASN A 550 19.65 -15.64 1.32
CA ASN A 550 19.18 -16.90 1.90
C ASN A 550 18.35 -17.73 0.91
N ALA A 551 17.53 -17.07 0.10
CA ALA A 551 16.67 -17.69 -0.90
C ALA A 551 17.40 -18.10 -2.19
N GLY A 552 18.69 -17.82 -2.33
CA GLY A 552 19.45 -18.07 -3.56
C GLY A 552 19.47 -19.54 -4.03
N ILE A 553 19.20 -20.49 -3.14
CA ILE A 553 19.04 -21.92 -3.48
C ILE A 553 17.82 -22.16 -4.37
N ALA A 554 16.75 -21.38 -4.20
CA ALA A 554 15.55 -21.53 -5.02
C ALA A 554 15.85 -21.29 -6.50
N GLY A 555 16.68 -20.28 -6.81
CA GLY A 555 17.12 -20.00 -8.18
C GLY A 555 18.07 -21.05 -8.76
N LEU A 556 18.80 -21.81 -7.93
CA LEU A 556 19.65 -22.90 -8.39
C LEU A 556 18.83 -24.08 -8.92
N TYR A 557 17.77 -24.44 -8.19
CA TYR A 557 16.90 -25.59 -8.49
C TYR A 557 15.58 -25.21 -9.15
N ASP A 558 15.50 -24.02 -9.72
CA ASP A 558 14.31 -23.59 -10.44
C ASP A 558 14.11 -24.50 -11.67
N PRO A 559 12.93 -25.14 -11.82
CA PRO A 559 12.64 -26.04 -12.94
C PRO A 559 12.61 -25.33 -14.30
N ASP A 560 12.42 -24.01 -14.34
CA ASP A 560 12.30 -23.22 -15.57
C ASP A 560 13.67 -22.74 -16.11
N ARG A 561 14.77 -23.18 -15.48
CA ARG A 561 16.12 -22.88 -15.93
C ARG A 561 16.41 -23.47 -17.31
N VAL A 562 17.08 -22.69 -18.15
CA VAL A 562 17.63 -23.17 -19.43
C VAL A 562 18.76 -24.15 -19.14
N GLN A 563 18.63 -25.39 -19.62
CA GLN A 563 19.61 -26.46 -19.39
C GLN A 563 20.55 -26.69 -20.59
N ARG A 564 20.13 -26.29 -21.80
CA ARG A 564 20.85 -26.53 -23.05
C ARG A 564 20.73 -25.31 -23.96
N PRO A 565 21.71 -25.09 -24.86
CA PRO A 565 21.57 -24.06 -25.88
C PRO A 565 20.32 -24.28 -26.72
N MET A 566 19.59 -23.21 -27.01
CA MET A 566 18.38 -23.24 -27.80
C MET A 566 18.50 -22.28 -28.99
N LYS A 567 17.91 -22.70 -30.11
CA LYS A 567 17.86 -21.93 -31.36
C LYS A 567 16.41 -21.62 -31.71
N ARG A 568 16.16 -20.37 -32.12
CA ARG A 568 14.88 -19.91 -32.65
C ARG A 568 14.59 -20.60 -33.97
N THR A 569 13.34 -21.02 -34.17
CA THR A 569 12.85 -21.49 -35.47
C THR A 569 11.85 -20.54 -36.12
N ASN A 570 11.12 -19.74 -35.33
CA ASN A 570 10.24 -18.71 -35.86
C ASN A 570 11.07 -17.48 -36.29
N PRO A 571 11.14 -17.13 -37.58
CA PRO A 571 11.92 -15.98 -38.04
C PRO A 571 11.35 -14.63 -37.57
N LYS A 572 10.08 -14.59 -37.15
CA LYS A 572 9.47 -13.36 -36.62
C LYS A 572 9.86 -13.16 -35.16
N LYS A 573 10.29 -11.94 -34.84
CA LYS A 573 10.60 -11.48 -33.49
C LYS A 573 9.54 -10.47 -33.05
N GLY A 574 8.99 -10.65 -31.86
CA GLY A 574 7.92 -9.80 -31.35
C GLY A 574 7.48 -10.25 -29.97
N ARG A 575 6.81 -9.35 -29.23
CA ARG A 575 6.33 -9.64 -27.88
C ARG A 575 5.29 -10.78 -27.86
N ASP A 576 4.47 -10.84 -28.89
CA ASP A 576 3.41 -11.83 -29.07
C ASP A 576 3.81 -13.00 -30.00
N GLU A 577 5.11 -13.06 -30.37
CA GLU A 577 5.63 -14.09 -31.27
C GLU A 577 6.37 -15.16 -30.46
N ASP A 578 5.89 -16.41 -30.55
CA ASP A 578 6.60 -17.55 -29.96
C ASP A 578 7.93 -17.79 -30.71
N PRO A 579 9.09 -17.84 -30.01
CA PRO A 579 10.37 -18.14 -30.64
C PRO A 579 10.44 -19.51 -31.34
N GLY A 580 9.61 -20.47 -30.93
CA GLY A 580 9.66 -21.84 -31.41
C GLY A 580 11.02 -22.49 -31.11
N TRP A 581 11.45 -22.45 -29.86
CA TRP A 581 12.77 -22.94 -29.44
C TRP A 581 12.99 -24.41 -29.80
N VAL A 582 14.17 -24.72 -30.33
CA VAL A 582 14.69 -26.08 -30.46
C VAL A 582 16.03 -26.19 -29.76
N GLU A 583 16.23 -27.25 -28.98
CA GLU A 583 17.52 -27.54 -28.35
C GLU A 583 18.57 -27.88 -29.42
N ILE A 584 19.78 -27.35 -29.23
CA ILE A 584 20.96 -27.67 -30.06
C ILE A 584 22.16 -28.02 -29.17
N GLY A 585 23.15 -28.69 -29.76
CA GLY A 585 24.41 -28.99 -29.07
C GLY A 585 25.28 -27.75 -28.86
N TRP A 586 26.15 -27.77 -27.85
CA TRP A 586 27.10 -26.68 -27.57
C TRP A 586 28.02 -26.37 -28.75
N ASP A 587 28.63 -27.39 -29.37
CA ASP A 587 29.52 -27.21 -30.51
C ASP A 587 28.80 -26.57 -31.71
N GLN A 588 27.54 -26.97 -31.93
CA GLN A 588 26.69 -26.37 -32.95
C GLN A 588 26.39 -24.90 -32.62
N ALA A 589 25.97 -24.60 -31.38
CA ALA A 589 25.65 -23.23 -30.97
C ALA A 589 26.85 -22.29 -31.13
N ILE A 590 28.03 -22.69 -30.64
CA ILE A 590 29.27 -21.91 -30.73
C ILE A 590 29.65 -21.70 -32.20
N THR A 591 29.61 -22.75 -33.02
CA THR A 591 29.97 -22.66 -34.43
C THR A 591 29.03 -21.73 -35.19
N GLU A 592 27.72 -21.91 -35.04
CA GLU A 592 26.74 -21.08 -35.72
C GLU A 592 26.83 -19.60 -35.29
N ILE A 593 27.00 -19.32 -34.00
CA ILE A 593 27.16 -17.94 -33.50
C ILE A 593 28.45 -17.32 -34.05
N ALA A 594 29.57 -18.05 -34.03
CA ALA A 594 30.84 -17.58 -34.57
C ALA A 594 30.74 -17.27 -36.07
N ASP A 595 30.04 -18.11 -36.84
CA ASP A 595 29.83 -17.90 -38.27
C ASP A 595 28.92 -16.70 -38.59
N ARG A 596 28.05 -16.30 -37.65
CA ARG A 596 27.28 -15.04 -37.75
C ARG A 596 28.13 -13.81 -37.47
N PHE A 597 29.11 -13.90 -36.56
CA PHE A 597 29.95 -12.76 -36.19
C PHE A 597 31.17 -12.58 -37.09
N ARG A 598 31.70 -13.66 -37.66
CA ARG A 598 32.88 -13.66 -38.54
C ARG A 598 32.79 -12.64 -39.68
N PRO A 599 31.66 -12.53 -40.43
CA PRO A 599 31.54 -11.54 -41.50
C PRO A 599 31.68 -10.10 -41.02
N LEU A 600 31.21 -9.75 -39.82
CA LEU A 600 31.35 -8.40 -39.28
C LEU A 600 32.83 -8.02 -39.10
N ARG A 601 33.63 -8.97 -38.59
CA ARG A 601 35.07 -8.78 -38.42
C ARG A 601 35.82 -8.78 -39.74
N GLU A 602 35.52 -9.72 -40.64
CA GLU A 602 36.23 -9.86 -41.94
C GLU A 602 35.88 -8.75 -42.94
N SER A 603 34.66 -8.20 -42.88
CA SER A 603 34.25 -7.06 -43.72
C SER A 603 34.75 -5.70 -43.22
N GLY A 604 35.45 -5.66 -42.07
CA GLY A 604 35.95 -4.43 -41.49
C GLY A 604 34.88 -3.59 -40.76
N HIS A 605 33.76 -4.21 -40.36
CA HIS A 605 32.66 -3.57 -39.62
C HIS A 605 32.42 -4.18 -38.23
N PRO A 606 33.47 -4.43 -37.40
CA PRO A 606 33.28 -5.01 -36.07
C PRO A 606 32.42 -4.13 -35.15
N GLU A 607 32.33 -2.83 -35.41
CA GLU A 607 31.46 -1.90 -34.69
C GLU A 607 29.96 -2.18 -34.82
N GLU A 608 29.52 -2.96 -35.81
CA GLU A 608 28.11 -3.34 -35.95
C GLU A 608 27.66 -4.39 -34.91
N LEU A 609 28.55 -4.86 -34.03
CA LEU A 609 28.23 -5.72 -32.87
C LEU A 609 27.99 -4.87 -31.62
N LEU A 610 26.80 -4.98 -31.03
CA LEU A 610 26.48 -4.42 -29.70
C LEU A 610 26.63 -5.47 -28.60
N TRP A 611 27.16 -5.06 -27.44
CA TRP A 611 27.34 -5.95 -26.29
C TRP A 611 26.78 -5.35 -25.01
N TRP A 612 25.84 -6.05 -24.39
CA TRP A 612 25.24 -5.69 -23.10
C TRP A 612 25.55 -6.75 -22.06
N SER A 613 25.96 -6.32 -20.88
CA SER A 613 26.46 -7.22 -19.85
C SER A 613 26.13 -6.76 -18.44
N GLU A 614 25.66 -7.65 -17.58
CA GLU A 614 25.61 -7.38 -16.14
C GLU A 614 27.03 -7.05 -15.63
N ASP A 615 27.18 -6.07 -14.72
CA ASP A 615 28.50 -5.51 -14.41
C ASP A 615 29.27 -6.27 -13.32
N HIS A 616 28.78 -7.44 -12.91
CA HIS A 616 29.38 -8.27 -11.86
C HIS A 616 29.60 -9.76 -12.20
N SER A 617 29.40 -10.15 -13.47
CA SER A 617 29.51 -11.52 -13.97
C SER A 617 30.39 -11.54 -15.19
N PHE A 618 31.61 -12.07 -15.06
CA PHE A 618 32.55 -12.20 -16.19
C PHE A 618 32.80 -10.86 -16.94
N THR A 619 32.74 -9.72 -16.24
CA THR A 619 32.82 -8.39 -16.84
C THR A 619 34.10 -8.21 -17.66
N HIS A 620 35.25 -8.58 -17.09
CA HIS A 620 36.54 -8.38 -17.74
C HIS A 620 36.74 -9.25 -19.00
N PRO A 621 36.53 -10.59 -18.95
CA PRO A 621 36.61 -11.41 -20.17
C PRO A 621 35.71 -10.93 -21.32
N GLN A 622 34.54 -10.37 -21.01
CA GLN A 622 33.64 -9.80 -22.02
C GLN A 622 34.20 -8.50 -22.62
N GLN A 623 34.82 -7.65 -21.80
CA GLN A 623 35.50 -6.44 -22.29
C GLN A 623 36.69 -6.78 -23.17
N ASP A 624 37.45 -7.82 -22.83
CA ASP A 624 38.56 -8.30 -23.65
C ASP A 624 38.06 -8.88 -24.96
N PHE A 625 36.98 -9.66 -24.93
CA PHE A 625 36.36 -10.15 -26.15
C PHE A 625 35.96 -8.99 -27.07
N CYS A 626 35.29 -7.97 -26.54
CA CYS A 626 34.88 -6.81 -27.33
C CYS A 626 36.09 -6.07 -27.93
N ALA A 627 37.14 -5.87 -27.13
CA ALA A 627 38.38 -5.23 -27.58
C ALA A 627 39.05 -6.04 -28.69
N LEU A 628 39.27 -7.35 -28.49
CA LEU A 628 39.92 -8.25 -29.46
C LEU A 628 39.07 -8.47 -30.71
N PHE A 629 37.74 -8.40 -30.60
CA PHE A 629 36.83 -8.44 -31.75
C PHE A 629 36.87 -7.13 -32.56
N GLY A 630 37.14 -6.01 -31.89
CA GLY A 630 37.23 -4.68 -32.49
C GLY A 630 35.98 -3.82 -32.33
N THR A 631 35.00 -4.22 -31.51
CA THR A 631 33.79 -3.41 -31.29
C THR A 631 34.00 -2.40 -30.15
N PRO A 632 33.66 -1.11 -30.34
CA PRO A 632 33.67 -0.13 -29.26
C PRO A 632 32.43 -0.23 -28.36
N ASN A 633 31.45 -1.09 -28.69
CA ASN A 633 30.09 -1.04 -28.14
C ASN A 633 29.84 -1.99 -26.97
N TYR A 634 30.79 -2.07 -26.04
CA TYR A 634 30.53 -2.68 -24.74
C TYR A 634 29.76 -1.72 -23.82
N SER A 635 28.66 -2.19 -23.26
CA SER A 635 27.82 -1.45 -22.32
C SER A 635 27.36 -2.36 -21.18
N ASN A 636 27.10 -1.79 -20.00
CA ASN A 636 26.66 -2.56 -18.84
C ASN A 636 25.59 -1.82 -18.00
N HIS A 637 24.92 -2.54 -17.10
CA HIS A 637 23.73 -2.02 -16.42
C HIS A 637 24.02 -0.91 -15.41
N SER A 638 25.28 -0.58 -15.11
CA SER A 638 25.61 0.58 -14.26
C SER A 638 24.87 1.84 -14.73
N ASN A 639 24.66 2.00 -16.05
CA ASN A 639 23.90 3.11 -16.62
C ASN A 639 22.48 3.24 -16.02
N LEU A 640 21.80 2.13 -15.76
CA LEU A 640 20.46 2.07 -15.16
C LEU A 640 20.49 2.07 -13.62
N CYS A 641 21.68 2.05 -13.00
CA CYS A 641 21.83 1.85 -11.56
C CYS A 641 22.18 3.16 -10.81
N ASP A 642 23.44 3.57 -10.86
CA ASP A 642 24.04 4.58 -9.96
C ASP A 642 24.94 5.60 -10.67
N VAL A 643 24.88 5.68 -12.01
CA VAL A 643 25.75 6.57 -12.80
C VAL A 643 25.51 8.05 -12.51
N GLU A 644 24.27 8.46 -12.23
CA GLU A 644 23.98 9.81 -11.75
C GLU A 644 24.76 10.10 -10.47
N ARG A 645 24.63 9.25 -9.45
CA ARG A 645 25.28 9.43 -8.16
C ARG A 645 26.79 9.54 -8.34
N LYS A 646 27.39 8.68 -9.19
CA LYS A 646 28.82 8.76 -9.51
C LYS A 646 29.22 10.12 -10.06
N ALA A 647 28.47 10.65 -11.02
CA ALA A 647 28.73 11.95 -11.60
C ALA A 647 28.58 13.08 -10.56
N SER A 648 27.50 13.04 -9.77
CA SER A 648 27.20 13.99 -8.69
C SER A 648 28.33 14.11 -7.68
N PHE A 649 28.76 12.96 -7.13
CA PHE A 649 29.79 12.92 -6.10
C PHE A 649 31.19 13.20 -6.68
N LYS A 650 31.51 12.71 -7.89
CA LYS A 650 32.78 13.04 -8.55
C LYS A 650 32.94 14.54 -8.75
N MET A 651 31.87 15.23 -9.14
CA MET A 651 31.87 16.69 -9.30
C MET A 651 31.92 17.47 -7.98
N ALA A 652 31.41 16.91 -6.89
CA ALA A 652 31.38 17.57 -5.59
C ALA A 652 32.66 17.35 -4.77
N MET A 653 33.22 16.14 -4.81
CA MET A 653 34.29 15.73 -3.89
C MET A 653 35.39 14.86 -4.52
N GLY A 654 35.40 14.71 -5.85
CA GLY A 654 36.48 14.02 -6.56
C GLY A 654 36.44 12.48 -6.52
N ASP A 655 35.51 11.88 -5.76
CA ASP A 655 35.29 10.43 -5.73
C ASP A 655 33.89 10.06 -6.23
N GLU A 656 33.79 9.01 -7.05
CA GLU A 656 32.54 8.53 -7.62
C GLU A 656 31.65 7.75 -6.62
N ARG A 657 32.23 7.19 -5.56
CA ARG A 657 31.55 6.30 -4.61
C ARG A 657 32.10 6.44 -3.18
N PRO A 658 31.92 7.59 -2.54
CA PRO A 658 32.19 7.73 -1.11
C PRO A 658 31.20 6.88 -0.29
N LEU A 659 31.65 6.47 0.89
CA LEU A 659 30.93 5.60 1.82
C LEU A 659 30.44 6.38 3.03
N ALA A 660 29.17 6.19 3.37
CA ALA A 660 28.61 6.79 4.57
C ALA A 660 29.06 6.04 5.83
N ASP A 661 29.68 6.75 6.78
CA ASP A 661 29.94 6.25 8.14
C ASP A 661 28.73 6.51 9.04
N PHE A 662 27.76 5.60 8.96
CA PHE A 662 26.54 5.68 9.76
C PHE A 662 26.76 5.42 11.25
N VAL A 663 27.83 4.70 11.62
CA VAL A 663 28.06 4.25 13.00
C VAL A 663 28.45 5.42 13.89
N GLU A 664 29.32 6.30 13.41
CA GLU A 664 29.79 7.47 14.16
C GLU A 664 28.95 8.74 13.92
N SER A 665 28.04 8.71 12.94
CA SER A 665 27.13 9.83 12.64
C SER A 665 26.27 10.22 13.85
N LYS A 666 25.98 11.52 14.03
CA LYS A 666 25.00 12.04 15.00
C LYS A 666 23.74 12.58 14.34
N TYR A 667 23.82 12.94 13.07
CA TYR A 667 22.69 13.33 12.26
C TYR A 667 22.78 12.69 10.88
N ILE A 668 21.80 11.87 10.51
CA ILE A 668 21.74 11.14 9.25
C ILE A 668 20.57 11.69 8.43
N LEU A 669 20.85 12.23 7.25
CA LEU A 669 19.88 12.76 6.31
C LEU A 669 19.92 11.97 5.01
N LEU A 670 18.88 11.16 4.75
CA LEU A 670 18.82 10.30 3.56
C LEU A 670 17.79 10.82 2.55
N PHE A 671 18.21 10.97 1.30
CA PHE A 671 17.35 11.41 0.19
C PHE A 671 17.00 10.24 -0.75
N GLY A 672 15.72 9.89 -0.79
CA GLY A 672 15.11 8.87 -1.64
C GLY A 672 15.88 7.54 -1.68
N TRP A 673 16.42 7.14 -0.52
CA TRP A 673 17.15 5.88 -0.35
C TRP A 673 16.50 5.02 0.73
N ASN A 674 16.33 3.73 0.41
CA ASN A 674 15.68 2.76 1.27
C ASN A 674 16.61 1.58 1.67
N PRO A 675 17.72 1.85 2.38
CA PRO A 675 18.74 0.86 2.72
C PRO A 675 18.23 -0.28 3.61
N THR A 676 17.17 -0.08 4.41
CA THR A 676 16.70 -1.11 5.36
C THR A 676 15.85 -2.21 4.72
N SER A 677 15.32 -2.04 3.49
CA SER A 677 14.54 -3.09 2.82
C SER A 677 14.99 -3.42 1.40
N ALA A 678 15.54 -2.47 0.64
CA ALA A 678 16.17 -2.82 -0.65
C ALA A 678 17.38 -3.76 -0.45
N LEU A 679 18.10 -3.58 0.66
CA LEU A 679 19.23 -4.42 1.12
C LEU A 679 20.22 -4.74 -0.03
N LYS A 680 20.67 -3.71 -0.76
CA LYS A 680 21.75 -3.84 -1.76
C LYS A 680 23.06 -4.23 -1.08
N TRP A 681 23.35 -3.64 0.08
CA TRP A 681 24.47 -4.00 0.95
C TRP A 681 23.94 -4.39 2.31
N ILE A 682 24.22 -5.63 2.72
CA ILE A 682 23.57 -6.22 3.90
C ILE A 682 24.00 -5.57 5.21
N HIS A 683 25.21 -5.05 5.29
CA HIS A 683 25.70 -4.36 6.49
C HIS A 683 24.95 -3.05 6.78
N LEU A 684 24.31 -2.40 5.79
CA LEU A 684 23.69 -1.07 5.96
C LEU A 684 22.67 -1.03 7.10
N ALA A 685 21.75 -1.99 7.14
CA ALA A 685 20.73 -2.03 8.18
C ALA A 685 21.36 -2.15 9.57
N ARG A 686 22.44 -2.92 9.70
CA ARG A 686 23.21 -3.08 10.94
C ARG A 686 23.89 -1.77 11.33
N ILE A 687 24.68 -1.16 10.44
CA ILE A 687 25.46 0.03 10.78
C ILE A 687 24.59 1.27 11.02
N ILE A 688 23.47 1.41 10.29
CA ILE A 688 22.48 2.46 10.54
C ILE A 688 21.83 2.26 11.92
N THR A 689 21.46 1.02 12.26
CA THR A 689 20.89 0.71 13.57
C THR A 689 21.90 1.01 14.68
N ALA A 690 23.16 0.62 14.51
CA ALA A 690 24.23 0.91 15.47
C ALA A 690 24.43 2.43 15.65
N GLY A 691 24.38 3.22 14.57
CA GLY A 691 24.40 4.68 14.65
C GLY A 691 23.25 5.25 15.47
N ILE A 692 22.03 4.78 15.19
CA ILE A 692 20.81 5.18 15.93
C ILE A 692 20.92 4.81 17.43
N GLU A 693 21.39 3.59 17.74
CA GLU A 693 21.62 3.15 19.12
C GLU A 693 22.68 4.00 19.85
N ARG A 694 23.62 4.59 19.10
CA ARG A 694 24.62 5.56 19.59
C ARG A 694 24.11 7.01 19.64
N GLY A 695 22.81 7.21 19.40
CA GLY A 695 22.12 8.48 19.51
C GLY A 695 22.01 9.28 18.21
N ALA A 696 22.29 8.68 17.04
CA ALA A 696 22.10 9.37 15.76
C ALA A 696 20.61 9.66 15.50
N ARG A 697 20.29 10.91 15.17
CA ARG A 697 18.98 11.26 14.64
C ARG A 697 18.94 11.00 13.13
N MET A 698 18.02 10.17 12.68
CA MET A 698 17.82 9.86 11.25
C MET A 698 16.57 10.55 10.70
N VAL A 699 16.75 11.33 9.63
CA VAL A 699 15.70 11.98 8.84
C VAL A 699 15.73 11.42 7.43
N VAL A 700 14.58 11.01 6.91
CA VAL A 700 14.43 10.47 5.56
C VAL A 700 13.56 11.39 4.73
N VAL A 701 14.09 11.89 3.62
CA VAL A 701 13.40 12.70 2.61
C VAL A 701 12.98 11.77 1.48
N ASP A 702 11.68 11.52 1.35
CA ASP A 702 11.14 10.52 0.41
C ASP A 702 9.68 10.88 0.07
N PRO A 703 9.22 10.80 -1.19
CA PRO A 703 7.81 11.03 -1.54
C PRO A 703 6.83 10.06 -0.87
N TYR A 704 7.26 8.86 -0.50
CA TYR A 704 6.42 7.87 0.19
C TYR A 704 7.06 7.36 1.49
N LEU A 705 6.25 6.77 2.37
CA LEU A 705 6.73 6.23 3.64
C LEU A 705 7.41 4.88 3.39
N SER A 706 8.67 4.91 2.98
CA SER A 706 9.50 3.72 2.78
C SER A 706 9.77 2.99 4.11
N ASP A 707 10.21 1.72 4.04
CA ASP A 707 10.54 0.95 5.26
C ASP A 707 11.67 1.58 6.08
N THR A 708 12.56 2.32 5.41
CA THR A 708 13.61 3.12 6.05
C THR A 708 12.99 4.35 6.72
N ALA A 709 12.12 5.08 6.02
CA ALA A 709 11.41 6.23 6.59
C ALA A 709 10.53 5.85 7.80
N ALA A 710 9.90 4.67 7.77
CA ALA A 710 9.13 4.12 8.89
C ALA A 710 9.98 3.79 10.13
N LYS A 711 11.30 3.63 9.96
CA LYS A 711 12.28 3.42 11.04
C LYS A 711 13.07 4.69 11.37
N ALA A 712 12.83 5.79 10.65
CA ALA A 712 13.47 7.07 10.89
C ALA A 712 12.78 7.80 12.05
N HIS A 713 13.48 8.79 12.61
CA HIS A 713 12.90 9.69 13.61
C HIS A 713 11.94 10.68 12.95
N GLU A 714 12.18 11.00 11.68
CA GLU A 714 11.35 11.90 10.90
C GLU A 714 11.32 11.49 9.43
N TRP A 715 10.13 11.58 8.84
CA TRP A 715 9.92 11.43 7.40
C TRP A 715 9.46 12.76 6.81
N VAL A 716 10.20 13.24 5.81
CA VAL A 716 9.92 14.47 5.08
C VAL A 716 9.36 14.10 3.71
N ARG A 717 8.06 14.38 3.53
CA ARG A 717 7.33 14.15 2.28
C ARG A 717 7.70 15.22 1.25
N ILE A 718 8.60 14.88 0.34
CA ILE A 718 9.01 15.76 -0.75
C ILE A 718 8.22 15.47 -2.03
N ARG A 719 8.02 16.50 -2.86
CA ARG A 719 7.55 16.31 -4.24
C ARG A 719 8.64 15.57 -5.05
N PRO A 720 8.32 14.51 -5.82
CA PRO A 720 9.32 13.79 -6.59
C PRO A 720 10.22 14.68 -7.47
N ALA A 721 11.50 14.33 -7.57
CA ALA A 721 12.52 15.04 -8.36
C ALA A 721 12.81 16.51 -7.94
N THR A 722 12.47 16.90 -6.70
CA THR A 722 12.69 18.27 -6.20
C THR A 722 13.71 18.36 -5.05
N ASP A 723 14.39 17.25 -4.74
CA ASP A 723 15.39 17.12 -3.67
C ASP A 723 16.54 18.13 -3.79
N GLY A 724 16.96 18.43 -5.02
CA GLY A 724 17.97 19.46 -5.27
C GLY A 724 17.56 20.85 -4.79
N ALA A 725 16.28 21.23 -4.96
CA ALA A 725 15.79 22.53 -4.48
C ALA A 725 15.76 22.59 -2.95
N LEU A 726 15.41 21.48 -2.28
CA LEU A 726 15.51 21.37 -0.82
C LEU A 726 16.95 21.54 -0.36
N ALA A 727 17.90 20.83 -0.97
CA ALA A 727 19.32 20.90 -0.60
C ALA A 727 19.91 22.31 -0.84
N LEU A 728 19.58 22.97 -1.94
CA LEU A 728 20.00 24.36 -2.20
C LEU A 728 19.43 25.34 -1.16
N ALA A 729 18.18 25.17 -0.75
CA ALA A 729 17.61 26.01 0.30
C ALA A 729 18.17 25.73 1.69
N MET A 730 18.57 24.49 1.97
CA MET A 730 19.35 24.19 3.17
C MET A 730 20.72 24.86 3.13
N ALA A 731 21.43 24.78 2.01
CA ALA A 731 22.72 25.45 1.81
C ALA A 731 22.60 26.97 1.97
N HIS A 732 21.56 27.57 1.42
CA HIS A 732 21.23 28.99 1.62
C HIS A 732 21.18 29.34 3.12
N VAL A 733 20.39 28.60 3.91
CA VAL A 733 20.25 28.87 5.36
C VAL A 733 21.58 28.69 6.09
N ILE A 734 22.32 27.63 5.78
CA ILE A 734 23.62 27.33 6.40
C ILE A 734 24.63 28.46 6.13
N ILE A 735 24.68 28.99 4.91
CA ILE A 735 25.62 30.05 4.53
C ILE A 735 25.14 31.42 5.03
N ARG A 736 23.84 31.73 4.90
CA ARG A 736 23.24 32.99 5.37
C ARG A 736 23.47 33.20 6.86
N ASP A 737 23.39 32.12 7.64
CA ASP A 737 23.51 32.16 9.11
C ASP A 737 24.93 31.82 9.60
N GLU A 738 25.91 31.71 8.70
CA GLU A 738 27.33 31.41 9.02
C GLU A 738 27.50 30.13 9.87
N LEU A 739 26.75 29.08 9.55
CA LEU A 739 26.76 27.80 10.27
C LEU A 739 27.71 26.74 9.67
N TYR A 740 28.32 27.03 8.51
CA TYR A 740 29.24 26.12 7.84
C TYR A 740 30.59 25.99 8.58
N ASP A 741 31.34 24.92 8.32
CA ASP A 741 32.71 24.76 8.82
C ASP A 741 33.65 25.68 8.03
N HIS A 742 33.96 26.84 8.61
CA HIS A 742 34.81 27.87 7.99
C HIS A 742 36.21 27.35 7.66
N ASP A 743 36.81 26.54 8.54
CA ASP A 743 38.16 26.00 8.33
C ASP A 743 38.16 24.97 7.21
N PHE A 744 37.13 24.11 7.14
CA PHE A 744 36.99 23.17 6.04
C PHE A 744 36.81 23.89 4.72
N VAL A 745 35.87 24.85 4.66
CA VAL A 745 35.59 25.61 3.44
C VAL A 745 36.83 26.37 2.96
N ALA A 746 37.55 27.06 3.86
CA ALA A 746 38.72 27.86 3.49
C ALA A 746 39.89 27.01 2.96
N ASN A 747 40.09 25.80 3.50
CA ASN A 747 41.28 24.99 3.21
C ASN A 747 41.06 23.87 2.18
N TRP A 748 39.82 23.40 2.01
CA TRP A 748 39.51 22.17 1.28
C TRP A 748 38.46 22.34 0.18
N THR A 749 38.02 23.56 -0.10
CA THR A 749 37.05 23.83 -1.18
C THR A 749 37.55 24.86 -2.18
N ALA A 750 36.94 24.87 -3.35
CA ALA A 750 37.15 25.89 -4.38
C ALA A 750 35.78 26.36 -4.91
N GLY A 751 35.66 27.65 -5.20
CA GLY A 751 34.44 28.25 -5.74
C GLY A 751 33.33 28.51 -4.71
N PHE A 752 33.67 28.68 -3.43
CA PHE A 752 32.68 28.90 -2.38
C PHE A 752 31.94 30.23 -2.54
N ASP A 753 32.63 31.30 -2.94
CA ASP A 753 32.01 32.62 -3.11
C ASP A 753 30.98 32.61 -4.26
N GLU A 754 31.29 31.94 -5.36
CA GLU A 754 30.36 31.72 -6.47
C GLU A 754 29.17 30.85 -6.04
N TYR A 755 29.41 29.81 -5.23
CA TYR A 755 28.33 28.99 -4.68
C TYR A 755 27.43 29.78 -3.71
N ARG A 756 28.02 30.62 -2.85
CA ARG A 756 27.29 31.54 -1.96
C ARG A 756 26.39 32.48 -2.75
N GLN A 757 26.88 33.02 -3.86
CA GLN A 757 26.07 33.85 -4.76
C GLN A 757 24.95 33.05 -5.42
N LEU A 758 25.24 31.82 -5.89
CA LEU A 758 24.25 30.94 -6.51
C LEU A 758 23.06 30.66 -5.57
N VAL A 759 23.34 30.36 -4.30
CA VAL A 759 22.29 30.01 -3.32
C VAL A 759 21.65 31.20 -2.62
N ALA A 760 22.08 32.43 -2.91
CA ALA A 760 21.59 33.63 -2.21
C ALA A 760 20.07 33.80 -2.29
N ASP A 761 19.45 33.44 -3.43
CA ASP A 761 18.01 33.56 -3.65
C ASP A 761 17.24 32.24 -3.46
N ASN A 762 17.92 31.14 -3.10
CA ASN A 762 17.27 29.86 -2.82
C ASN A 762 16.69 29.83 -1.40
N THR A 763 15.74 30.72 -1.08
CA THR A 763 15.18 30.78 0.28
C THR A 763 14.31 29.56 0.61
N PRO A 764 14.06 29.27 1.91
CA PRO A 764 13.10 28.26 2.33
C PRO A 764 11.70 28.43 1.71
N GLU A 765 11.20 29.67 1.56
CA GLU A 765 9.90 29.97 0.96
C GLU A 765 9.87 29.67 -0.53
N TRP A 766 10.97 29.96 -1.25
CA TRP A 766 11.13 29.57 -2.64
C TRP A 766 11.07 28.05 -2.80
N ALA A 767 11.81 27.32 -1.96
CA ALA A 767 11.81 25.86 -2.00
C ALA A 767 10.48 25.25 -1.57
N GLU A 768 9.71 25.86 -0.68
CA GLU A 768 8.37 25.37 -0.28
C GLU A 768 7.42 25.27 -1.49
N GLY A 769 7.41 26.26 -2.37
CA GLY A 769 6.59 26.26 -3.59
C GLY A 769 6.96 25.13 -4.58
N ILE A 770 8.24 24.74 -4.61
CA ILE A 770 8.76 23.71 -5.50
C ILE A 770 8.61 22.31 -4.88
N THR A 771 9.01 22.16 -3.62
CA THR A 771 9.22 20.86 -2.97
C THR A 771 8.02 20.37 -2.17
N THR A 772 7.07 21.24 -1.86
CA THR A 772 5.98 21.03 -0.88
C THR A 772 6.45 20.84 0.58
N VAL A 773 7.75 20.95 0.85
CA VAL A 773 8.30 20.90 2.21
C VAL A 773 8.13 22.30 2.83
N PRO A 774 7.46 22.45 3.98
CA PRO A 774 7.24 23.76 4.59
C PRO A 774 8.55 24.51 4.85
N ALA A 775 8.61 25.81 4.58
CA ALA A 775 9.81 26.64 4.77
C ALA A 775 10.42 26.50 6.17
N ARG A 776 9.57 26.48 7.21
CA ARG A 776 9.98 26.25 8.61
C ARG A 776 10.70 24.91 8.82
N THR A 777 10.31 23.89 8.07
CA THR A 777 10.93 22.56 8.13
C THR A 777 12.30 22.60 7.47
N ILE A 778 12.40 23.24 6.30
CA ILE A 778 13.68 23.43 5.59
C ILE A 778 14.69 24.17 6.48
N GLU A 779 14.27 25.28 7.09
CA GLU A 779 15.13 26.07 7.96
C GLU A 779 15.59 25.28 9.20
N ARG A 780 14.70 24.51 9.82
CA ARG A 780 15.06 23.64 10.93
C ARG A 780 16.04 22.54 10.50
N LEU A 781 15.78 21.84 9.39
CA LEU A 781 16.66 20.78 8.91
C LEU A 781 18.06 21.31 8.59
N ALA A 782 18.15 22.49 7.96
CA ALA A 782 19.42 23.13 7.66
C ALA A 782 20.23 23.44 8.93
N ARG A 783 19.58 24.04 9.94
CA ARG A 783 20.21 24.32 11.24
C ARG A 783 20.62 23.04 11.96
N GLU A 784 19.69 22.08 12.10
CA GLU A 784 19.96 20.80 12.77
C GLU A 784 21.14 20.07 12.10
N PHE A 785 21.19 20.02 10.78
CA PHE A 785 22.25 19.39 10.01
C PHE A 785 23.60 20.07 10.23
N ALA A 786 23.67 21.40 10.18
CA ALA A 786 24.93 22.12 10.36
C ALA A 786 25.45 22.11 11.80
N THR A 787 24.56 22.08 12.81
CA THR A 787 24.97 22.15 14.21
C THR A 787 25.14 20.79 14.90
N THR A 788 24.52 19.73 14.39
CA THR A 788 24.59 18.38 15.00
C THR A 788 25.71 17.56 14.37
N ARG A 789 26.95 17.80 14.81
CA ARG A 789 28.15 17.18 14.22
C ARG A 789 28.58 15.89 14.94
N PRO A 790 29.11 14.88 14.23
CA PRO A 790 29.19 14.78 12.77
C PRO A 790 27.82 14.53 12.12
N ALA A 791 27.59 15.20 10.98
CA ALA A 791 26.38 15.09 10.18
C ALA A 791 26.67 14.49 8.80
N LEU A 792 25.73 13.70 8.31
CA LEU A 792 25.88 12.92 7.09
C LEU A 792 24.62 13.08 6.23
N ALA A 793 24.79 13.58 5.01
CA ALA A 793 23.75 13.60 3.99
C ALA A 793 24.12 12.63 2.85
N ASP A 794 23.17 11.77 2.47
CA ASP A 794 23.39 10.83 1.38
C ASP A 794 22.16 10.66 0.46
N VAL A 795 22.40 10.28 -0.81
CA VAL A 795 21.39 10.22 -1.87
C VAL A 795 21.60 9.04 -2.81
N TRP A 796 20.55 8.29 -3.15
CA TRP A 796 20.64 7.16 -4.10
C TRP A 796 19.69 7.33 -5.29
N SER A 797 19.21 6.23 -5.87
CA SER A 797 18.44 6.20 -7.11
C SER A 797 17.12 6.99 -7.09
N GLY A 798 16.54 7.31 -5.93
CA GLY A 798 15.29 8.08 -5.84
C GLY A 798 15.41 9.44 -6.54
N PRO A 799 16.29 10.35 -6.05
CA PRO A 799 16.52 11.63 -6.74
C PRO A 799 17.37 11.48 -8.01
N GLY A 800 18.14 10.39 -8.11
CA GLY A 800 19.12 10.21 -9.17
C GLY A 800 18.56 9.82 -10.55
N GLN A 801 17.44 9.11 -10.60
CA GLN A 801 16.84 8.60 -11.85
C GLN A 801 15.91 9.63 -12.52
N HIS A 802 16.36 10.89 -12.56
CA HIS A 802 15.64 12.02 -13.13
C HIS A 802 16.55 12.88 -14.01
N THR A 803 15.98 13.66 -14.93
CA THR A 803 16.73 14.50 -15.88
C THR A 803 17.60 15.56 -15.21
N ASN A 804 17.23 15.97 -13.99
CA ASN A 804 17.97 16.91 -13.13
C ASN A 804 18.78 16.20 -12.03
N GLY A 805 18.79 14.86 -11.98
CA GLY A 805 19.32 14.08 -10.86
C GLY A 805 20.77 14.42 -10.52
N VAL A 806 21.62 14.60 -11.54
CA VAL A 806 23.06 14.91 -11.35
C VAL A 806 23.29 16.22 -10.57
N GLN A 807 22.52 17.26 -10.86
CA GLN A 807 22.67 18.53 -10.13
C GLN A 807 22.00 18.45 -8.75
N GLY A 808 20.90 17.71 -8.63
CA GLY A 808 20.26 17.46 -7.34
C GLY A 808 21.16 16.69 -6.37
N GLY A 809 21.77 15.59 -6.84
CA GLY A 809 22.73 14.80 -6.09
C GLY A 809 23.97 15.61 -5.72
N ARG A 810 24.48 16.46 -6.64
CA ARG A 810 25.58 17.38 -6.34
C ARG A 810 25.22 18.38 -5.24
N ALA A 811 24.03 18.97 -5.28
CA ALA A 811 23.57 19.89 -4.23
C ALA A 811 23.49 19.21 -2.86
N ILE A 812 23.03 17.95 -2.81
CA ILE A 812 23.00 17.15 -1.57
C ILE A 812 24.41 16.84 -1.08
N ALA A 813 25.32 16.42 -1.97
CA ALA A 813 26.70 16.11 -1.60
C ALA A 813 27.43 17.33 -1.01
N LEU A 814 27.18 18.53 -1.53
CA LEU A 814 27.76 19.78 -1.03
C LEU A 814 27.32 20.14 0.40
N LEU A 815 26.20 19.62 0.90
CA LEU A 815 25.83 19.80 2.32
C LEU A 815 26.91 19.23 3.24
N ASN A 816 27.48 18.07 2.92
CA ASN A 816 28.57 17.48 3.70
C ASN A 816 29.84 18.34 3.68
N ALA A 817 30.12 19.02 2.54
CA ALA A 817 31.23 19.97 2.46
C ALA A 817 30.99 21.19 3.35
N LEU A 818 29.78 21.75 3.36
CA LEU A 818 29.41 22.85 4.26
C LEU A 818 29.48 22.45 5.73
N ALA A 819 29.11 21.20 6.07
CA ALA A 819 29.21 20.69 7.43
C ALA A 819 30.65 20.33 7.84
N GLY A 820 31.59 20.28 6.89
CA GLY A 820 32.97 19.86 7.09
C GLY A 820 33.10 18.37 7.43
N THR A 821 32.25 17.51 6.88
CA THR A 821 32.18 16.07 7.22
C THR A 821 32.68 15.14 6.12
N LEU A 822 33.20 15.70 5.02
CA LEU A 822 33.88 14.90 4.00
C LEU A 822 35.22 14.36 4.52
N ASP A 823 35.42 13.06 4.33
CA ASP A 823 36.58 12.27 4.77
C ASP A 823 36.91 12.40 6.27
N ARG A 824 35.86 12.52 7.09
CA ARG A 824 35.95 12.55 8.57
C ARG A 824 34.99 11.51 9.20
N PRO A 825 35.31 10.96 10.39
CA PRO A 825 34.44 10.03 11.10
C PRO A 825 33.00 10.56 11.27
N GLY A 826 32.02 9.70 11.04
CA GLY A 826 30.59 10.05 11.06
C GLY A 826 30.11 10.86 9.85
N GLY A 827 30.91 10.96 8.79
CA GLY A 827 30.58 11.65 7.55
C GLY A 827 30.75 10.76 6.31
N MET A 828 30.99 11.39 5.15
CA MET A 828 31.21 10.67 3.89
C MET A 828 32.71 10.37 3.73
N ILE A 829 33.08 9.09 3.83
CA ILE A 829 34.46 8.59 3.79
C ILE A 829 34.86 8.24 2.36
N ILE A 830 36.07 8.64 1.95
CA ILE A 830 36.65 8.22 0.68
C ILE A 830 37.33 6.87 0.90
N PRO A 831 36.86 5.78 0.25
CA PRO A 831 37.46 4.48 0.46
C PRO A 831 38.86 4.39 -0.17
N ASP A 832 39.80 3.74 0.52
CA ASP A 832 41.09 3.33 -0.07
C ASP A 832 40.86 2.15 -1.02
N LYS A 833 40.90 2.44 -2.33
CA LYS A 833 40.62 1.48 -3.41
C LYS A 833 41.89 0.68 -3.74
N ARG A 834 42.14 -0.39 -3.00
CA ARG A 834 43.20 -1.39 -3.27
C ARG A 834 42.58 -2.64 -3.89
N GLY A 835 43.17 -3.16 -4.96
CA GLY A 835 42.65 -4.36 -5.60
C GLY A 835 43.41 -4.77 -6.85
N SER A 836 43.08 -5.94 -7.38
CA SER A 836 43.63 -6.44 -8.64
C SER A 836 43.20 -5.51 -9.77
N LYS A 837 44.15 -4.81 -10.40
CA LYS A 837 43.89 -4.07 -11.63
C LYS A 837 43.76 -5.09 -12.76
N TRP A 838 42.61 -5.11 -13.42
CA TRP A 838 42.45 -5.82 -14.68
C TRP A 838 43.20 -5.04 -15.77
N SER A 839 44.12 -5.71 -16.46
CA SER A 839 44.73 -5.17 -17.68
C SER A 839 43.93 -5.66 -18.85
N GLN A 840 43.17 -4.76 -19.47
CA GLN A 840 42.37 -5.09 -20.66
C GLN A 840 43.27 -5.62 -21.77
N ALA A 841 42.78 -6.62 -22.51
CA ALA A 841 43.48 -7.14 -23.67
C ALA A 841 43.73 -6.04 -24.70
N GLU A 842 44.97 -5.94 -25.19
CA GLU A 842 45.34 -5.00 -26.25
C GLU A 842 45.03 -5.64 -27.62
N PRO A 843 44.15 -5.04 -28.43
CA PRO A 843 43.87 -5.57 -29.76
C PRO A 843 45.03 -5.30 -30.72
N GLU A 844 45.26 -6.22 -31.66
CA GLU A 844 46.28 -6.06 -32.71
C GLU A 844 46.03 -4.83 -33.57
N THR A 845 44.76 -4.47 -33.79
CA THR A 845 44.33 -3.27 -34.51
C THR A 845 43.57 -2.35 -33.55
N PRO A 846 43.96 -1.07 -33.42
CA PRO A 846 43.26 -0.12 -32.57
C PRO A 846 41.80 0.07 -32.99
N VAL A 847 40.89 0.07 -32.01
CA VAL A 847 39.47 0.39 -32.24
C VAL A 847 39.33 1.88 -32.49
N THR A 848 38.98 2.26 -33.72
CA THR A 848 38.83 3.68 -34.15
C THR A 848 37.39 4.09 -34.42
N ALA A 849 36.48 3.12 -34.53
CA ALA A 849 35.06 3.38 -34.76
C ALA A 849 34.42 4.13 -33.58
N GLU A 850 33.45 4.98 -33.91
CA GLU A 850 32.67 5.69 -32.90
C GLU A 850 31.72 4.72 -32.17
N ARG A 851 31.51 4.94 -30.87
CA ARG A 851 30.48 4.22 -30.13
C ARG A 851 29.07 4.55 -30.63
N PHE A 852 28.27 3.51 -30.84
CA PHE A 852 26.89 3.61 -31.29
C PHE A 852 26.00 4.49 -30.40
N ASP A 853 26.27 4.49 -29.10
CA ASP A 853 25.48 5.21 -28.08
C ASP A 853 25.87 6.69 -27.93
N GLY A 854 26.88 7.18 -28.65
CA GLY A 854 27.30 8.59 -28.63
C GLY A 854 27.81 9.06 -27.27
N LEU A 855 28.40 8.17 -26.45
CA LEU A 855 28.93 8.52 -25.13
C LEU A 855 29.88 9.74 -25.14
N LYS A 856 30.68 9.91 -26.20
CA LYS A 856 31.63 11.02 -26.35
C LYS A 856 30.98 12.41 -26.28
N ASP A 857 29.69 12.52 -26.59
CA ASP A 857 28.94 13.78 -26.56
C ASP A 857 28.58 14.21 -25.13
N LEU A 858 28.87 13.37 -24.13
CA LEU A 858 28.52 13.57 -22.72
C LEU A 858 29.81 13.67 -21.88
N PRO A 859 30.27 14.89 -21.51
CA PRO A 859 31.51 15.08 -20.77
C PRO A 859 31.61 14.32 -19.42
N PHE A 860 30.47 14.07 -18.79
CA PHE A 860 30.35 13.29 -17.54
C PHE A 860 29.68 11.92 -17.75
N GLY A 861 29.64 11.44 -19.00
CA GLY A 861 29.12 10.11 -19.32
C GLY A 861 30.00 9.02 -18.72
N HIS A 862 29.37 8.00 -18.12
CA HIS A 862 30.09 6.84 -17.58
C HIS A 862 30.35 5.81 -18.68
N SER A 863 31.49 5.10 -18.58
CA SER A 863 31.94 4.11 -19.57
C SER A 863 31.00 2.91 -19.77
N SER A 864 29.99 2.76 -18.92
CA SER A 864 28.91 1.77 -19.05
C SER A 864 27.99 1.99 -20.25
N GLY A 865 28.13 3.11 -20.96
CA GLY A 865 27.34 3.45 -22.15
C GLY A 865 26.10 4.29 -21.86
N VAL A 866 25.26 4.52 -22.88
CA VAL A 866 24.06 5.39 -22.84
C VAL A 866 22.83 4.64 -23.41
N TYR A 867 22.18 3.82 -22.57
CA TYR A 867 21.14 2.86 -23.01
C TYR A 867 19.98 3.52 -23.75
N GLY A 868 19.37 4.58 -23.18
CA GLY A 868 18.21 5.24 -23.77
C GLY A 868 18.49 5.76 -25.20
N ARG A 869 19.67 6.39 -25.41
CA ARG A 869 20.08 6.86 -26.73
C ARG A 869 20.42 5.69 -27.67
N GLY A 870 21.08 4.66 -27.17
CA GLY A 870 21.41 3.46 -27.94
C GLY A 870 20.17 2.76 -28.49
N PHE A 871 19.19 2.45 -27.63
CA PHE A 871 17.95 1.80 -28.09
C PHE A 871 17.12 2.68 -29.01
N GLN A 872 17.08 4.00 -28.76
CA GLN A 872 16.41 4.91 -29.68
C GLN A 872 17.08 4.94 -31.06
N ARG A 873 18.42 4.99 -31.13
CA ARG A 873 19.15 4.94 -32.40
C ARG A 873 18.92 3.63 -33.15
N LEU A 874 18.84 2.50 -32.44
CA LEU A 874 18.54 1.19 -33.01
C LEU A 874 17.10 1.13 -33.54
N LEU A 875 16.14 1.73 -32.81
CA LEU A 875 14.75 1.81 -33.22
C LEU A 875 14.56 2.72 -34.44
N ASP A 876 15.18 3.90 -34.46
CA ASP A 876 14.91 4.90 -35.50
C ASP A 876 15.86 4.78 -36.69
N GLY A 877 16.90 3.94 -36.59
CA GLY A 877 17.96 3.80 -37.58
C GLY A 877 18.81 5.07 -37.70
N SER A 878 18.93 5.86 -36.64
CA SER A 878 19.57 7.18 -36.66
C SER A 878 21.02 7.19 -36.14
N GLY A 879 21.60 6.01 -35.89
CA GLY A 879 22.98 5.87 -35.42
C GLY A 879 24.02 6.15 -36.52
N PRO A 880 25.31 6.24 -36.15
CA PRO A 880 26.41 6.44 -37.12
C PRO A 880 26.56 5.28 -38.12
N TYR A 881 26.00 4.12 -37.78
CA TYR A 881 25.90 2.90 -38.59
C TYR A 881 24.66 2.11 -38.12
N GLN A 882 24.35 0.99 -38.78
CA GLN A 882 23.25 0.09 -38.39
C GLN A 882 23.80 -1.20 -37.79
N PRO A 883 23.69 -1.40 -36.46
CA PRO A 883 24.13 -2.64 -35.85
C PRO A 883 23.33 -3.84 -36.38
N LYS A 884 24.04 -4.90 -36.76
CA LYS A 884 23.43 -6.15 -37.25
C LYS A 884 23.35 -7.22 -36.18
N ALA A 885 24.27 -7.19 -35.21
CA ALA A 885 24.38 -8.21 -34.19
C ALA A 885 24.34 -7.63 -32.77
N GLY A 886 23.79 -8.40 -31.84
CA GLY A 886 23.80 -8.07 -30.42
C GLY A 886 24.06 -9.30 -29.53
N VAL A 887 24.71 -9.06 -28.40
CA VAL A 887 24.87 -10.05 -27.33
C VAL A 887 24.42 -9.44 -26.01
N CYS A 888 23.63 -10.19 -25.25
CA CYS A 888 23.17 -9.80 -23.93
C CYS A 888 23.48 -10.89 -22.90
N VAL A 889 24.26 -10.54 -21.86
CA VAL A 889 24.74 -11.50 -20.85
C VAL A 889 24.19 -11.13 -19.47
N PHE A 890 23.43 -12.04 -18.86
CA PHE A 890 22.81 -11.90 -17.53
C PHE A 890 22.02 -10.59 -17.30
N GLN A 891 21.43 -10.04 -18.37
CA GLN A 891 20.54 -8.87 -18.28
C GLN A 891 19.20 -9.14 -18.92
N ASN A 892 18.17 -8.51 -18.35
CA ASN A 892 16.84 -8.47 -18.92
C ASN A 892 16.48 -7.03 -19.32
N LEU A 893 17.02 -6.58 -20.45
CA LEU A 893 16.88 -5.23 -21.01
C LEU A 893 15.43 -4.81 -21.20
N VAL A 894 14.57 -5.70 -21.68
CA VAL A 894 13.14 -5.42 -21.93
C VAL A 894 12.41 -5.10 -20.63
N MET A 895 12.67 -5.84 -19.54
CA MET A 895 12.02 -5.62 -18.26
C MET A 895 12.64 -4.45 -17.47
N SER A 896 13.97 -4.30 -17.51
CA SER A 896 14.70 -3.37 -16.64
C SER A 896 14.93 -1.97 -17.25
N GLY A 897 14.89 -1.85 -18.57
CA GLY A 897 15.12 -0.57 -19.24
C GLY A 897 13.84 0.27 -19.35
N PRO A 898 13.94 1.62 -19.31
CA PRO A 898 12.79 2.49 -19.49
C PRO A 898 12.25 2.41 -20.92
N GLY A 899 10.94 2.24 -21.06
CA GLY A 899 10.29 2.11 -22.37
C GLY A 899 10.39 0.70 -22.94
N SER A 900 10.03 -0.31 -22.15
CA SER A 900 10.11 -1.74 -22.47
C SER A 900 9.68 -2.12 -23.89
N SER A 901 8.53 -1.60 -24.38
CA SER A 901 8.03 -1.88 -25.73
C SER A 901 8.96 -1.38 -26.83
N LYS A 902 9.56 -0.20 -26.65
CA LYS A 902 10.53 0.36 -27.59
C LYS A 902 11.84 -0.43 -27.60
N ILE A 903 12.29 -0.90 -26.44
CA ILE A 903 13.48 -1.75 -26.34
C ILE A 903 13.22 -3.09 -27.04
N ALA A 904 12.05 -3.70 -26.83
CA ALA A 904 11.64 -4.91 -27.53
C ALA A 904 11.63 -4.74 -29.06
N GLU A 905 11.02 -3.66 -29.56
CA GLU A 905 11.01 -3.33 -30.99
C GLU A 905 12.42 -3.10 -31.54
N ALA A 906 13.29 -2.41 -30.79
CA ALA A 906 14.66 -2.17 -31.19
C ALA A 906 15.48 -3.48 -31.28
N LEU A 907 15.37 -4.35 -30.27
CA LEU A 907 16.04 -5.65 -30.26
C LEU A 907 15.56 -6.58 -31.39
N ALA A 908 14.27 -6.50 -31.76
CA ALA A 908 13.71 -7.27 -32.87
C ALA A 908 14.32 -6.92 -34.24
N LYS A 909 14.98 -5.76 -34.38
CA LYS A 909 15.64 -5.33 -35.62
C LYS A 909 17.01 -5.95 -35.85
N LEU A 910 17.63 -6.53 -34.83
CA LEU A 910 18.92 -7.19 -34.97
C LEU A 910 18.78 -8.46 -35.82
N GLU A 911 19.65 -8.63 -36.80
CA GLU A 911 19.71 -9.83 -37.65
C GLU A 911 20.17 -11.05 -36.85
N THR A 912 21.06 -10.85 -35.89
CA THR A 912 21.52 -11.90 -34.96
C THR A 912 21.53 -11.35 -33.53
N PHE A 913 20.75 -11.95 -32.65
CA PHE A 913 20.73 -11.61 -31.23
C PHE A 913 20.97 -12.85 -30.38
N VAL A 914 21.97 -12.79 -29.51
CA VAL A 914 22.37 -13.89 -28.62
C VAL A 914 22.13 -13.46 -27.18
N VAL A 915 21.43 -14.30 -26.42
CA VAL A 915 21.20 -14.08 -24.99
C VAL A 915 21.85 -15.20 -24.19
N VAL A 916 22.69 -14.83 -23.23
CA VAL A 916 23.27 -15.75 -22.25
C VAL A 916 22.58 -15.48 -20.91
N ASP A 917 21.71 -16.40 -20.49
CA ASP A 917 20.90 -16.22 -19.28
C ASP A 917 20.56 -17.58 -18.64
N THR A 918 20.20 -17.54 -17.36
CA THR A 918 19.78 -18.72 -16.59
C THR A 918 18.35 -19.18 -16.92
N HIS A 919 17.51 -18.26 -17.41
CA HIS A 919 16.10 -18.47 -17.70
C HIS A 919 15.73 -17.86 -19.06
N GLU A 920 14.59 -18.25 -19.62
CA GLU A 920 13.99 -17.53 -20.74
C GLU A 920 13.37 -16.20 -20.28
N SER A 921 14.21 -15.17 -20.17
CA SER A 921 13.76 -13.81 -19.82
C SER A 921 12.96 -13.14 -20.95
N GLU A 922 12.27 -12.04 -20.65
CA GLU A 922 11.56 -11.23 -21.66
C GLU A 922 12.50 -10.78 -22.79
N THR A 923 13.78 -10.55 -22.48
CA THR A 923 14.81 -10.23 -23.47
C THR A 923 15.19 -11.45 -24.32
N ALA A 924 15.28 -12.63 -23.71
CA ALA A 924 15.60 -13.88 -24.40
C ALA A 924 14.59 -14.22 -25.50
N ARG A 925 13.31 -13.84 -25.33
CA ARG A 925 12.25 -14.02 -26.34
C ARG A 925 12.48 -13.28 -27.66
N PHE A 926 13.47 -12.40 -27.76
CA PHE A 926 13.86 -11.73 -29.00
C PHE A 926 15.14 -12.32 -29.61
N ALA A 927 15.81 -13.24 -28.90
CA ALA A 927 17.07 -13.83 -29.32
C ALA A 927 16.87 -14.86 -30.43
N ASP A 928 17.88 -15.02 -31.28
CA ASP A 928 18.03 -16.14 -32.21
C ASP A 928 18.66 -17.35 -31.52
N TYR A 929 19.52 -17.08 -30.53
CA TYR A 929 20.18 -18.10 -29.72
C TYR A 929 20.06 -17.76 -28.23
N LEU A 930 19.56 -18.71 -27.45
CA LEU A 930 19.52 -18.64 -26.00
C LEU A 930 20.52 -19.66 -25.44
N VAL A 931 21.58 -19.15 -24.81
CA VAL A 931 22.67 -19.96 -24.25
C VAL A 931 22.51 -20.03 -22.74
N PRO A 932 22.51 -21.23 -22.13
CA PRO A 932 22.34 -21.38 -20.70
C PRO A 932 23.54 -20.78 -19.95
N GLY A 933 23.28 -19.72 -19.19
CA GLY A 933 24.23 -19.13 -18.26
C GLY A 933 24.35 -19.96 -16.97
N THR A 934 25.55 -20.08 -16.44
CA THR A 934 25.79 -20.79 -15.17
C THR A 934 25.30 -19.97 -13.97
N HIS A 935 24.57 -20.63 -13.07
CA HIS A 935 24.13 -20.00 -11.82
C HIS A 935 25.36 -19.63 -10.98
N TYR A 936 25.26 -18.61 -10.12
CA TYR A 936 26.40 -18.13 -9.34
C TYR A 936 26.96 -19.16 -8.35
N LEU A 937 26.18 -20.21 -8.05
CA LEU A 937 26.58 -21.36 -7.22
C LEU A 937 27.18 -22.52 -8.04
N GLU A 938 27.40 -22.36 -9.35
CA GLU A 938 27.88 -23.43 -10.24
C GLU A 938 29.12 -23.00 -11.03
N ARG A 939 29.74 -21.87 -10.67
CA ARG A 939 30.77 -21.23 -11.50
C ARG A 939 31.90 -20.64 -10.68
N TYR A 940 33.08 -20.67 -11.28
CA TYR A 940 34.22 -19.88 -10.81
C TYR A 940 34.11 -18.44 -11.31
N ASP A 941 34.21 -17.49 -10.38
CA ASP A 941 34.23 -16.06 -10.69
C ASP A 941 35.04 -15.32 -9.62
N VAL A 942 35.70 -14.24 -9.99
CA VAL A 942 36.48 -13.43 -9.06
C VAL A 942 35.66 -12.23 -8.67
N ASN A 943 35.24 -12.19 -7.41
CA ASN A 943 34.50 -11.09 -6.85
C ASN A 943 35.48 -10.11 -6.20
N SER A 944 35.76 -9.01 -6.88
CA SER A 944 36.49 -7.90 -6.29
C SER A 944 35.50 -6.94 -5.64
N HIS A 945 35.51 -6.92 -4.32
CA HIS A 945 34.89 -5.83 -3.58
C HIS A 945 35.81 -4.62 -3.74
N TRP A 946 35.22 -3.54 -4.23
CA TRP A 946 35.92 -2.29 -4.54
C TRP A 946 35.09 -1.06 -4.15
N VAL A 947 33.80 -1.27 -3.84
CA VAL A 947 32.89 -0.19 -3.43
C VAL A 947 33.03 0.09 -1.94
N THR A 948 33.03 -0.94 -1.10
CA THR A 948 33.01 -0.83 0.37
C THR A 948 34.33 -1.19 1.03
N TRP A 949 35.04 -2.16 0.44
CA TRP A 949 36.26 -2.74 0.99
C TRP A 949 37.16 -3.21 -0.13
N SER A 950 38.47 -3.17 0.08
CA SER A 950 39.47 -3.83 -0.76
C SER A 950 39.54 -5.32 -0.40
N ALA A 951 38.54 -6.11 -0.83
CA ALA A 951 38.46 -7.54 -0.52
C ALA A 951 38.27 -8.39 -1.78
N LEU A 952 38.92 -9.55 -1.82
CA LEU A 952 38.81 -10.50 -2.92
C LEU A 952 38.07 -11.74 -2.43
N GLY A 953 36.94 -12.06 -3.06
CA GLY A 953 36.19 -13.28 -2.85
C GLY A 953 36.26 -14.19 -4.06
N LEU A 954 36.44 -15.49 -3.83
CA LEU A 954 36.24 -16.49 -4.87
C LEU A 954 34.78 -16.93 -4.84
N ARG A 955 34.07 -16.75 -5.96
CA ARG A 955 32.84 -17.48 -6.23
C ARG A 955 33.25 -18.83 -6.79
N GLN A 956 32.71 -19.90 -6.24
CA GLN A 956 33.01 -21.27 -6.66
C GLN A 956 31.77 -22.16 -6.56
N PRO A 957 31.71 -23.23 -7.39
CA PRO A 957 30.67 -24.25 -7.37
C PRO A 957 30.63 -25.07 -6.07
#